data_AF-A0A2R5GR28-F1
#
_entry.id   AF-A0A2R5GR28-F1
#
_cell.length_a   1.000
_cell.length_b   1.000
_cell.length_c   1.000
_cell.angle_alpha   90.00
_cell.angle_beta   90.00
_cell.angle_gamma   90.00
#
_symmetry.space_group_name_H-M   'P 1'
#
loop_
_entity.id
_entity.type
_entity.pdbx_description
1 polymer ?
#
loop_
_entity_poly.entity_id
_entity_poly.type
_entity_poly.pdbx_seq_one_letter_code
_entity_poly.pdbx_strand_id
1 'polypeptide(L)'
;HLSTVGVDLKRTDAESWVEIKDLDSGFERQAYRVAALRMAAQEQAASKKRQSLPRRVSRGLANVVRRRSSAARPFVAEVQVELVPEAEVARRFDIAEIGNMAGKTQLGEKIYFTIWDYAGQDVFYALHHIFLTREGGVYMLVFDMQELLIKQDQALGYLSFWLNSVKLHAPKAPVLLVGTHYDQASSRDSLQTVEKTLRKDLKALRGVKLVKNHAQKLSFFPIDNMGSAADRAVELRKAVEETASELESVSQKISLRWLKVIDDLMKLDCDHVPFAAVQELADQYHAGDQTDELLKYFHEIGMLVHLRANGTLHDKVVLNPQWLLDKLARVIADEIHVQEIYFDKRLSQLDLEDDFALLREKGICTRALLEFLWDGEEVGYLVEFMRAAMLLSRWSFSEDGSATQEAAEQTFLVSSLLRHAEDDALRSEIAGMPPGLTCVLDFSRFFLPDGVFARILSLCAEHSSKMSEGTRMPQLAAAEAIVRFGLSVFALEVDGDRIWFRAAGDTEEPASMLKMLISMFQAGDACNLMADKLRYRGLRVWFDQESEGNLAEAEMRRGIQDSKCYLLFLSKTVFESAAVRMELSTALEMEKPILLVHESDTGRPGFANFATYIDSAPPNAADLFSKVESMPFQRRLYLAKGFYEELTARIEHSG
;
A
#
# COMPACT_ATOMS: atom_id res chain seq x y z
N HIS A 1 38.09 34.64 10.52
CA HIS A 1 37.08 35.70 10.42
C HIS A 1 36.27 35.75 11.71
N LEU A 2 36.33 36.86 12.45
CA LEU A 2 35.45 37.19 13.57
C LEU A 2 34.11 37.69 13.00
N SER A 3 33.04 36.89 13.11
CA SER A 3 31.65 37.36 12.93
C SER A 3 30.68 36.27 13.38
N THR A 4 30.52 36.09 14.68
CA THR A 4 29.30 35.51 15.25
C THR A 4 28.48 36.67 15.81
N VAL A 5 27.60 37.22 14.97
CA VAL A 5 26.50 38.05 15.44
C VAL A 5 25.55 37.11 16.17
N GLY A 6 25.37 37.33 17.48
CA GLY A 6 24.42 36.58 18.28
C GLY A 6 23.02 36.76 17.71
N VAL A 7 22.41 35.66 17.25
CA VAL A 7 21.00 35.64 16.89
C VAL A 7 20.22 35.47 18.18
N ASP A 8 19.46 36.50 18.55
CA ASP A 8 18.57 36.47 19.70
C ASP A 8 17.37 35.58 19.34
N LEU A 9 17.41 34.31 19.73
CA LEU A 9 16.37 33.33 19.45
C LEU A 9 15.16 33.60 20.34
N LYS A 10 14.09 34.13 19.72
CA LYS A 10 12.83 34.47 20.39
C LYS A 10 11.77 33.42 20.10
N ARG A 11 11.07 32.97 21.13
CA ARG A 11 10.01 31.97 21.03
C ARG A 11 8.67 32.66 20.79
N THR A 12 7.96 32.28 19.74
CA THR A 12 6.68 32.91 19.35
C THR A 12 5.51 31.96 19.50
N ASP A 13 4.34 32.52 19.76
CA ASP A 13 3.05 31.84 19.72
C ASP A 13 2.71 31.38 18.30
N ALA A 14 2.21 30.16 18.16
CA ALA A 14 1.96 29.56 16.85
C ALA A 14 0.70 30.11 16.15
N GLU A 15 -0.21 30.77 16.88
CA GLU A 15 -1.41 31.39 16.28
C GLU A 15 -1.20 32.88 15.97
N SER A 16 -0.51 33.60 16.86
CA SER A 16 -0.36 35.06 16.79
C SER A 16 1.03 35.54 16.38
N TRP A 17 2.04 34.65 16.36
CA TRP A 17 3.44 34.98 16.09
C TRP A 17 4.06 35.99 17.08
N VAL A 18 3.42 36.20 18.23
CA VAL A 18 3.89 37.11 19.28
C VAL A 18 4.88 36.39 20.21
N GLU A 19 5.94 37.08 20.62
CA GLU A 19 6.98 36.58 21.51
C GLU A 19 6.43 36.22 22.92
N ILE A 20 6.66 34.99 23.38
CA ILE A 20 6.18 34.48 24.67
C ILE A 20 7.36 34.30 25.64
N LYS A 21 7.18 34.68 26.91
CA LYS A 21 8.21 34.60 27.97
C LYS A 21 8.17 33.33 28.82
N ASP A 22 7.07 32.56 28.80
CA ASP A 22 6.85 31.40 29.68
C ASP A 22 6.84 30.06 28.92
N LEU A 23 7.11 28.98 29.68
CA LEU A 23 7.28 27.59 29.24
C LEU A 23 5.97 26.87 28.88
N ASP A 24 4.85 27.57 28.79
CA ASP A 24 3.59 26.98 28.34
C ASP A 24 3.66 26.86 26.81
N SER A 25 4.00 25.67 26.32
CA SER A 25 4.12 25.44 24.88
C SER A 25 2.74 25.66 24.26
N GLY A 26 2.57 26.71 23.44
CA GLY A 26 1.32 26.94 22.70
C GLY A 26 0.82 25.71 21.93
N PHE A 27 1.71 24.74 21.69
CA PHE A 27 1.44 23.37 21.27
C PHE A 27 0.39 22.64 22.14
N GLU A 28 0.48 22.67 23.47
CA GLU A 28 -0.53 22.02 24.34
C GLU A 28 -1.88 22.70 24.19
N ARG A 29 -1.95 24.03 24.17
CA ARG A 29 -3.20 24.78 23.96
C ARG A 29 -3.79 24.53 22.57
N GLN A 30 -2.95 24.47 21.53
CA GLN A 30 -3.39 24.10 20.18
C GLN A 30 -3.86 22.65 20.12
N ALA A 31 -3.16 21.70 20.74
CA ALA A 31 -3.59 20.30 20.81
C ALA A 31 -4.92 20.16 21.56
N TYR A 32 -5.11 20.87 22.69
CA TYR A 32 -6.38 20.90 23.43
C TYR A 32 -7.49 21.61 22.64
N ARG A 33 -7.16 22.66 21.89
CA ARG A 33 -8.11 23.39 21.05
C ARG A 33 -8.52 22.56 19.83
N VAL A 34 -7.59 21.87 19.17
CA VAL A 34 -7.86 20.95 18.05
C VAL A 34 -8.71 19.78 18.54
N ALA A 35 -8.40 19.20 19.70
CA ALA A 35 -9.24 18.19 20.32
C ALA A 35 -10.65 18.73 20.64
N ALA A 36 -10.78 19.92 21.22
CA ALA A 36 -12.07 20.54 21.53
C ALA A 36 -12.88 20.94 20.29
N LEU A 37 -12.22 21.39 19.21
CA LEU A 37 -12.86 21.72 17.94
C LEU A 37 -13.31 20.46 17.19
N ARG A 38 -12.56 19.35 17.26
CA ARG A 38 -13.00 18.03 16.80
C ARG A 38 -14.25 17.57 17.53
N MET A 39 -14.30 17.75 18.86
CA MET A 39 -15.49 17.44 19.67
C MET A 39 -16.72 18.28 19.23
N ALA A 40 -16.54 19.58 18.99
CA ALA A 40 -17.63 20.47 18.58
C ALA A 40 -18.13 20.22 17.13
N ALA A 41 -17.23 19.86 16.21
CA ALA A 41 -17.59 19.52 14.84
C ALA A 41 -18.34 18.17 14.76
N GLN A 42 -17.95 17.19 15.57
CA GLN A 42 -18.62 15.88 15.64
C GLN A 42 -20.01 15.95 16.30
N GLU A 43 -20.21 16.78 17.32
CA GLU A 43 -21.57 17.03 17.88
C GLU A 43 -22.52 17.64 16.82
N GLN A 44 -22.00 18.50 15.94
CA GLN A 44 -22.77 19.05 14.83
C GLN A 44 -23.04 18.03 13.72
N ALA A 45 -22.11 17.11 13.43
CA ALA A 45 -22.30 16.03 12.46
C ALA A 45 -23.30 14.97 12.96
N ALA A 46 -23.23 14.59 14.25
CA ALA A 46 -24.20 13.71 14.90
C ALA A 46 -25.61 14.33 14.98
N SER A 47 -25.68 15.65 15.16
CA SER A 47 -26.95 16.41 15.08
C SER A 47 -27.49 16.51 13.64
N LYS A 48 -26.61 16.58 12.63
CA LYS A 48 -26.98 16.67 11.21
C LYS A 48 -27.34 15.33 10.56
N LYS A 49 -26.96 14.18 11.13
CA LYS A 49 -27.49 12.85 10.74
C LYS A 49 -29.01 12.70 10.93
N ARG A 50 -29.72 13.74 11.43
CA ARG A 50 -31.19 13.80 11.51
C ARG A 50 -31.88 14.84 10.62
N GLN A 51 -31.18 15.59 9.78
CA GLN A 51 -31.83 16.48 8.83
C GLN A 51 -31.17 16.41 7.45
N SER A 52 -31.83 15.71 6.54
CA SER A 52 -31.63 15.89 5.10
C SER A 52 -31.90 17.35 4.73
N LEU A 53 -30.98 17.97 4.00
CA LEU A 53 -31.19 19.29 3.39
C LEU A 53 -32.06 19.13 2.12
N PRO A 54 -33.15 19.89 1.96
CA PRO A 54 -34.02 19.80 0.80
C PRO A 54 -33.56 20.67 -0.38
N ARG A 55 -33.84 20.16 -1.59
CA ARG A 55 -33.74 20.86 -2.88
C ARG A 55 -34.54 22.17 -2.89
N ARG A 56 -33.86 23.23 -3.33
CA ARG A 56 -34.28 24.51 -3.94
C ARG A 56 -35.69 25.07 -3.71
N VAL A 57 -35.68 26.37 -3.40
CA VAL A 57 -36.75 27.37 -3.43
C VAL A 57 -37.68 27.24 -4.65
N SER A 58 -38.97 26.94 -4.41
CA SER A 58 -40.11 27.76 -4.88
C SER A 58 -41.49 27.16 -4.47
N ARG A 59 -42.18 27.89 -3.59
CA ARG A 59 -43.64 28.07 -3.39
C ARG A 59 -44.64 26.91 -3.69
N GLY A 60 -45.38 26.51 -2.64
CA GLY A 60 -46.84 26.73 -2.58
C GLY A 60 -47.76 25.50 -2.50
N LEU A 61 -48.51 25.42 -1.37
CA LEU A 61 -49.82 24.77 -1.14
C LEU A 61 -49.90 23.27 -0.74
N ALA A 62 -49.97 23.07 0.58
CA ALA A 62 -51.09 22.49 1.35
C ALA A 62 -51.48 20.98 1.28
N ASN A 63 -51.35 20.37 2.47
CA ASN A 63 -52.32 19.54 3.23
C ASN A 63 -52.71 18.11 2.78
N VAL A 64 -52.61 17.18 3.76
CA VAL A 64 -53.68 16.29 4.32
C VAL A 64 -53.19 14.85 4.65
N VAL A 65 -53.07 14.57 5.98
CA VAL A 65 -53.60 13.41 6.76
C VAL A 65 -53.12 11.97 6.39
N ARG A 66 -52.68 11.05 7.28
CA ARG A 66 -53.37 10.49 8.46
C ARG A 66 -52.47 9.56 9.32
N ARG A 67 -52.75 9.58 10.62
CA ARG A 67 -52.38 8.62 11.69
C ARG A 67 -52.74 7.15 11.41
N ARG A 68 -51.97 6.20 11.98
CA ARG A 68 -52.48 5.20 12.96
C ARG A 68 -51.37 4.53 13.78
N SER A 69 -51.74 4.22 15.02
CA SER A 69 -50.99 3.68 16.16
C SER A 69 -51.25 2.19 16.37
N SER A 70 -50.33 1.46 17.02
CA SER A 70 -50.66 0.55 18.13
C SER A 70 -49.41 0.02 18.84
N ALA A 71 -49.49 -0.07 20.16
CA ALA A 71 -48.45 -0.44 21.12
C ALA A 71 -48.52 -1.91 21.54
N ALA A 72 -47.38 -2.51 21.91
CA ALA A 72 -47.23 -3.49 23.00
C ALA A 72 -45.74 -3.69 23.35
N ARG A 73 -45.40 -3.56 24.64
CA ARG A 73 -44.11 -3.87 25.31
C ARG A 73 -44.19 -5.28 25.95
N PRO A 74 -43.16 -5.81 26.64
CA PRO A 74 -41.70 -5.68 26.50
C PRO A 74 -41.04 -7.08 26.36
N PHE A 75 -39.98 -7.23 25.57
CA PHE A 75 -39.10 -8.39 25.67
C PHE A 75 -37.77 -7.97 26.30
N VAL A 76 -37.29 -8.82 27.20
CA VAL A 76 -36.11 -8.64 28.04
C VAL A 76 -34.90 -8.38 27.16
N ALA A 77 -34.20 -7.28 27.41
CA ALA A 77 -32.95 -6.94 26.75
C ALA A 77 -31.88 -7.96 27.17
N GLU A 78 -31.73 -9.02 26.38
CA GLU A 78 -30.38 -9.51 26.11
C GLU A 78 -29.61 -8.32 25.55
N VAL A 79 -28.59 -7.89 26.29
CA VAL A 79 -27.62 -6.93 25.78
C VAL A 79 -26.92 -7.66 24.63
N GLN A 80 -27.46 -7.52 23.42
CA GLN A 80 -26.69 -7.68 22.21
C GLN A 80 -25.54 -6.70 22.37
N VAL A 81 -24.36 -7.23 22.70
CA VAL A 81 -23.11 -6.57 22.34
C VAL A 81 -23.29 -6.29 20.85
N GLU A 82 -23.35 -5.01 20.49
CA GLU A 82 -23.44 -4.58 19.10
C GLU A 82 -22.16 -5.09 18.43
N LEU A 83 -22.24 -6.31 17.88
CA LEU A 83 -21.23 -6.82 16.97
C LEU A 83 -21.16 -5.77 15.86
N VAL A 84 -19.95 -5.25 15.65
CA VAL A 84 -19.63 -4.38 14.52
C VAL A 84 -20.27 -5.01 13.28
N PRO A 85 -20.99 -4.24 12.43
CA PRO A 85 -21.58 -4.82 11.23
C PRO A 85 -20.49 -5.58 10.47
N GLU A 86 -20.73 -6.86 10.18
CA GLU A 86 -19.76 -7.76 9.51
C GLU A 86 -19.33 -7.26 8.11
N ALA A 87 -20.02 -6.23 7.60
CA ALA A 87 -19.88 -5.65 6.27
C ALA A 87 -18.86 -4.51 6.16
N GLU A 88 -17.73 -4.52 6.88
CA GLU A 88 -16.68 -3.51 6.68
C GLU A 88 -15.30 -4.19 6.60
N VAL A 89 -14.54 -3.88 5.53
CA VAL A 89 -13.20 -4.43 5.21
C VAL A 89 -12.15 -4.10 6.26
N ALA A 90 -12.24 -2.89 6.77
CA ALA A 90 -11.55 -2.45 7.95
C ALA A 90 -12.31 -1.24 8.48
N ARG A 91 -12.29 -1.07 9.80
CA ARG A 91 -12.94 0.07 10.46
C ARG A 91 -11.92 0.88 11.23
N ARG A 92 -11.90 2.18 10.95
CA ARG A 92 -11.21 3.16 11.79
C ARG A 92 -12.11 3.56 12.97
N PHE A 93 -11.67 3.32 14.20
CA PHE A 93 -12.38 3.80 15.39
C PHE A 93 -12.06 5.25 15.70
N ASP A 94 -13.08 6.01 16.10
CA ASP A 94 -12.96 7.41 16.49
C ASP A 94 -12.24 7.55 17.85
N ILE A 95 -11.34 8.54 17.94
CA ILE A 95 -10.61 8.87 19.18
C ILE A 95 -11.56 9.16 20.36
N ALA A 96 -12.78 9.62 20.08
CA ALA A 96 -13.81 9.91 21.08
C ALA A 96 -14.46 8.66 21.68
N GLU A 97 -14.58 7.56 20.92
CA GLU A 97 -15.06 6.26 21.43
C GLU A 97 -14.02 5.60 22.33
N ILE A 98 -12.75 5.99 22.18
CA ILE A 98 -11.59 5.55 22.96
C ILE A 98 -11.15 6.67 23.92
N GLY A 99 -12.12 7.35 24.56
CA GLY A 99 -11.94 8.61 25.29
C GLY A 99 -10.97 8.62 26.49
N ASN A 100 -10.16 7.57 26.71
CA ASN A 100 -9.15 7.49 27.77
C ASN A 100 -7.82 6.79 27.37
N MET A 101 -7.58 6.40 26.10
CA MET A 101 -6.28 5.83 25.70
C MET A 101 -5.26 6.91 25.36
N ALA A 102 -4.88 7.71 26.34
CA ALA A 102 -3.72 8.60 26.22
C ALA A 102 -2.52 7.91 26.90
N GLY A 103 -1.76 7.16 26.11
CA GLY A 103 -0.43 6.70 26.55
C GLY A 103 0.50 7.89 26.76
N LYS A 104 1.67 7.67 27.38
CA LYS A 104 2.71 8.70 27.48
C LYS A 104 4.01 8.24 26.81
N THR A 105 4.70 9.14 26.12
CA THR A 105 6.06 8.91 25.64
C THR A 105 7.01 8.78 26.84
N GLN A 106 8.23 8.30 26.61
CA GLN A 106 9.28 8.29 27.64
C GLN A 106 9.57 9.68 28.24
N LEU A 107 9.24 10.75 27.50
CA LEU A 107 9.37 12.15 27.91
C LEU A 107 8.10 12.72 28.59
N GLY A 108 7.05 11.90 28.73
CA GLY A 108 5.79 12.27 29.40
C GLY A 108 4.74 12.92 28.50
N GLU A 109 4.98 12.99 27.18
CA GLU A 109 4.07 13.58 26.20
C GLU A 109 2.93 12.63 25.87
N LYS A 110 1.73 13.14 25.55
CA LYS A 110 0.57 12.28 25.25
C LYS A 110 0.74 11.56 23.90
N ILE A 111 0.44 10.26 23.89
CA ILE A 111 0.33 9.44 22.68
C ILE A 111 -1.15 9.34 22.29
N TYR A 112 -1.43 9.51 21.01
CA TYR A 112 -2.77 9.35 20.43
C TYR A 112 -2.80 8.09 19.58
N PHE A 113 -3.77 7.23 19.82
CA PHE A 113 -3.97 6.01 19.05
C PHE A 113 -5.07 6.20 18.01
N THR A 114 -4.84 5.68 16.80
CA THR A 114 -5.89 5.37 15.84
C THR A 114 -5.95 3.86 15.74
N ILE A 115 -7.12 3.28 15.97
CA ILE A 115 -7.32 1.83 15.87
C ILE A 115 -7.94 1.52 14.51
N TRP A 116 -7.29 0.61 13.80
CA TRP A 116 -7.81 -0.04 12.59
C TRP A 116 -8.11 -1.48 12.94
N ASP A 117 -9.38 -1.88 12.76
CA ASP A 117 -9.78 -3.28 12.80
C ASP A 117 -9.87 -3.77 11.37
N TYR A 118 -9.05 -4.76 10.99
CA TYR A 118 -9.02 -5.32 9.65
C TYR A 118 -9.87 -6.58 9.63
N ALA A 119 -10.82 -6.62 8.71
CA ALA A 119 -11.75 -7.73 8.58
C ALA A 119 -10.99 -9.02 8.22
N GLY A 120 -11.41 -10.12 8.85
CA GLY A 120 -10.78 -11.43 8.72
C GLY A 120 -11.16 -12.19 7.44
N GLN A 121 -12.02 -11.62 6.59
CA GLN A 121 -12.43 -12.25 5.34
C GLN A 121 -11.26 -12.29 4.36
N ASP A 122 -11.06 -13.46 3.77
CA ASP A 122 -9.95 -13.76 2.87
C ASP A 122 -9.94 -12.92 1.58
N VAL A 123 -11.10 -12.48 1.10
CA VAL A 123 -11.22 -11.59 -0.06
C VAL A 123 -10.45 -10.27 0.14
N PHE A 124 -10.37 -9.78 1.38
CA PHE A 124 -9.73 -8.52 1.71
C PHE A 124 -8.22 -8.63 1.91
N TYR A 125 -7.66 -9.85 1.96
CA TYR A 125 -6.22 -10.04 2.11
C TYR A 125 -5.41 -9.45 0.95
N ALA A 126 -6.05 -9.32 -0.22
CA ALA A 126 -5.48 -8.64 -1.37
C ALA A 126 -5.15 -7.16 -1.10
N LEU A 127 -5.75 -6.54 -0.08
CA LEU A 127 -5.63 -5.12 0.27
C LEU A 127 -4.57 -4.86 1.36
N HIS A 128 -3.99 -5.90 1.97
CA HIS A 128 -3.04 -5.73 3.09
C HIS A 128 -1.83 -4.86 2.73
N HIS A 129 -1.34 -4.92 1.48
CA HIS A 129 -0.19 -4.10 1.05
C HIS A 129 -0.51 -2.61 0.91
N ILE A 130 -1.79 -2.23 0.90
CA ILE A 130 -2.24 -0.84 0.82
C ILE A 130 -2.38 -0.25 2.22
N PHE A 131 -2.95 -1.01 3.17
CA PHE A 131 -3.39 -0.46 4.46
C PHE A 131 -2.49 -0.85 5.65
N LEU A 132 -1.72 -1.94 5.57
CA LEU A 132 -0.75 -2.24 6.62
C LEU A 132 0.41 -1.24 6.54
N THR A 133 0.45 -0.31 7.49
CA THR A 133 1.45 0.75 7.57
C THR A 133 2.83 0.16 7.86
N ARG A 134 3.83 0.60 7.09
CA ARG A 134 5.23 0.16 7.25
C ARG A 134 5.87 0.69 8.53
N GLU A 135 5.51 1.91 8.91
CA GLU A 135 6.06 2.63 10.05
C GLU A 135 4.95 2.99 11.05
N GLY A 136 5.31 3.19 12.31
CA GLY A 136 4.41 3.67 13.38
C GLY A 136 3.25 2.76 13.81
N GLY A 137 3.07 1.60 13.19
CA GLY A 137 2.04 0.64 13.56
C GLY A 137 2.42 -0.24 14.75
N VAL A 138 1.46 -0.48 15.65
CA VAL A 138 1.48 -1.58 16.62
C VAL A 138 0.40 -2.56 16.22
N TYR A 139 0.77 -3.81 15.94
CA TYR A 139 -0.19 -4.81 15.46
C TYR A 139 -0.65 -5.72 16.59
N MET A 140 -1.95 -5.96 16.67
CA MET A 140 -2.54 -6.93 17.58
C MET A 140 -3.14 -8.06 16.74
N LEU A 141 -2.63 -9.27 16.94
CA LEU A 141 -3.20 -10.47 16.31
C LEU A 141 -4.03 -11.22 17.34
N VAL A 142 -5.34 -11.20 17.12
CA VAL A 142 -6.34 -11.79 18.01
C VAL A 142 -6.64 -13.22 17.56
N PHE A 143 -6.63 -14.17 18.50
CA PHE A 143 -6.95 -15.57 18.21
C PHE A 143 -7.79 -16.20 19.32
N ASP A 144 -8.55 -17.24 18.98
CA ASP A 144 -9.29 -18.03 19.95
C ASP A 144 -8.39 -19.13 20.55
N MET A 145 -8.21 -19.09 21.87
CA MET A 145 -7.42 -20.09 22.57
C MET A 145 -8.10 -21.47 22.58
N GLN A 146 -9.43 -21.52 22.61
CA GLN A 146 -10.16 -22.78 22.55
C GLN A 146 -10.01 -23.40 21.16
N GLU A 147 -10.12 -22.61 20.11
CA GLU A 147 -9.87 -23.08 18.75
C GLU A 147 -8.45 -23.62 18.59
N LEU A 148 -7.44 -22.93 19.14
CA LEU A 148 -6.06 -23.42 19.10
C LEU A 148 -5.86 -24.75 19.87
N LEU A 149 -6.65 -24.99 20.91
CA LEU A 149 -6.59 -26.25 21.67
C LEU A 149 -7.30 -27.42 20.98
N ILE A 150 -8.39 -27.15 20.24
CA ILE A 150 -9.24 -28.17 19.63
C ILE A 150 -8.89 -28.40 18.15
N LYS A 151 -8.67 -27.31 17.41
CA LYS A 151 -8.38 -27.26 15.97
C LYS A 151 -7.01 -26.62 15.71
N GLN A 152 -6.00 -27.20 16.35
CA GLN A 152 -4.65 -26.64 16.38
C GLN A 152 -4.12 -26.25 15.00
N ASP A 153 -4.21 -27.12 13.99
CA ASP A 153 -3.64 -26.86 12.65
C ASP A 153 -4.34 -25.69 11.94
N GLN A 154 -5.66 -25.56 12.08
CA GLN A 154 -6.43 -24.46 11.49
C GLN A 154 -6.05 -23.12 12.13
N ALA A 155 -6.04 -23.06 13.47
CA ALA A 155 -5.67 -21.86 14.22
C ALA A 155 -4.22 -21.44 13.94
N LEU A 156 -3.30 -22.40 13.82
CA LEU A 156 -1.91 -22.13 13.48
C LEU A 156 -1.72 -21.67 12.04
N GLY A 157 -2.51 -22.21 11.10
CA GLY A 157 -2.56 -21.73 9.71
C GLY A 157 -2.96 -20.25 9.65
N TYR A 158 -4.04 -19.88 10.35
CA TYR A 158 -4.50 -18.50 10.46
C TYR A 158 -3.45 -17.57 11.10
N LEU A 159 -2.88 -17.97 12.24
CA LEU A 159 -1.83 -17.19 12.92
C LEU A 159 -0.60 -17.01 12.03
N SER A 160 -0.16 -18.07 11.37
CA SER A 160 1.01 -18.05 10.49
C SER A 160 0.79 -17.13 9.30
N PHE A 161 -0.40 -17.19 8.68
CA PHE A 161 -0.79 -16.31 7.59
C PHE A 161 -0.67 -14.83 8.00
N TRP A 162 -1.32 -14.42 9.09
CA TRP A 162 -1.33 -13.02 9.52
C TRP A 162 0.05 -12.54 9.97
N LEU A 163 0.80 -13.36 10.71
CA LEU A 163 2.17 -13.01 11.12
C LEU A 163 3.10 -12.81 9.92
N ASN A 164 2.95 -13.65 8.90
CA ASN A 164 3.67 -13.52 7.64
C ASN A 164 3.26 -12.26 6.86
N SER A 165 1.97 -11.91 6.86
CA SER A 165 1.48 -10.67 6.25
C SER A 165 2.06 -9.43 6.93
N VAL A 166 2.02 -9.36 8.26
CA VAL A 166 2.64 -8.26 9.03
C VAL A 166 4.15 -8.23 8.81
N LYS A 167 4.82 -9.39 8.80
CA LYS A 167 6.27 -9.47 8.51
C LYS A 167 6.63 -8.90 7.14
N LEU A 168 5.78 -9.12 6.14
CA LEU A 168 6.02 -8.65 4.77
C LEU A 168 5.76 -7.15 4.63
N HIS A 169 4.66 -6.66 5.19
CA HIS A 169 4.18 -5.29 4.98
C HIS A 169 4.66 -4.30 6.05
N ALA A 170 4.92 -4.77 7.26
CA ALA A 170 5.35 -3.97 8.41
C ALA A 170 6.50 -4.67 9.19
N PRO A 171 7.66 -4.93 8.56
CA PRO A 171 8.73 -5.76 9.13
C PRO A 171 9.33 -5.22 10.44
N LYS A 172 9.24 -3.91 10.68
CA LYS A 172 9.74 -3.28 11.90
C LYS A 172 8.71 -3.22 13.02
N ALA A 173 7.44 -3.52 12.73
CA ALA A 173 6.36 -3.29 13.65
C ALA A 173 6.32 -4.37 14.76
N PRO A 174 6.08 -3.95 16.02
CA PRO A 174 5.84 -4.88 17.11
C PRO A 174 4.47 -5.54 16.97
N VAL A 175 4.40 -6.82 17.34
CA VAL A 175 3.18 -7.63 17.29
C VAL A 175 2.84 -8.16 18.69
N LEU A 176 1.62 -7.91 19.13
CA LEU A 176 1.03 -8.48 20.35
C LEU A 176 0.08 -9.60 19.95
N LEU A 177 0.27 -10.79 20.52
CA LEU A 177 -0.72 -11.87 20.39
C LEU A 177 -1.76 -11.73 21.50
N VAL A 178 -3.04 -11.73 21.14
CA VAL A 178 -4.17 -11.60 22.08
C VAL A 178 -5.00 -12.88 22.03
N GLY A 179 -4.95 -13.66 23.10
CA GLY A 179 -5.71 -14.90 23.23
C GLY A 179 -7.08 -14.64 23.86
N THR A 180 -8.14 -14.80 23.08
CA THR A 180 -9.54 -14.64 23.52
C THR A 180 -10.08 -15.92 24.16
N HIS A 181 -11.29 -15.85 24.69
CA HIS A 181 -12.00 -16.94 25.38
C HIS A 181 -11.24 -17.46 26.60
N TYR A 182 -10.58 -16.55 27.33
CA TYR A 182 -9.85 -16.90 28.54
C TYR A 182 -10.74 -17.50 29.62
N ASP A 183 -12.00 -17.09 29.72
CA ASP A 183 -13.00 -17.70 30.61
C ASP A 183 -13.11 -19.22 30.39
N GLN A 184 -13.04 -19.67 29.14
CA GLN A 184 -13.14 -21.08 28.75
C GLN A 184 -11.81 -21.84 28.77
N ALA A 185 -10.68 -21.13 28.64
CA ALA A 185 -9.33 -21.69 28.60
C ALA A 185 -8.44 -21.24 29.79
N SER A 186 -9.04 -20.86 30.92
CA SER A 186 -8.35 -20.27 32.09
C SER A 186 -7.49 -21.25 32.89
N SER A 187 -7.63 -22.56 32.66
CA SER A 187 -6.87 -23.56 33.39
C SER A 187 -5.36 -23.40 33.14
N ARG A 188 -4.55 -23.63 34.18
CA ARG A 188 -3.08 -23.52 34.08
C ARG A 188 -2.51 -24.46 33.01
N ASP A 189 -3.11 -25.63 32.84
CA ASP A 189 -2.68 -26.62 31.86
C ASP A 189 -3.04 -26.18 30.42
N SER A 190 -4.20 -25.57 30.23
CA SER A 190 -4.62 -24.96 28.95
C SER A 190 -3.64 -23.87 28.52
N LEU A 191 -3.33 -22.91 29.42
CA LEU A 191 -2.38 -21.82 29.12
C LEU A 191 -0.98 -22.32 28.79
N GLN A 192 -0.49 -23.34 29.52
CA GLN A 192 0.82 -23.95 29.23
C GLN A 192 0.82 -24.69 27.90
N THR A 193 -0.30 -25.32 27.53
CA THR A 193 -0.45 -26.00 26.24
C THR A 193 -0.42 -25.00 25.10
N VAL A 194 -1.22 -23.93 25.18
CA VAL A 194 -1.21 -22.81 24.22
C VAL A 194 0.19 -22.22 24.09
N GLU A 195 0.85 -21.88 25.21
CA GLU A 195 2.22 -21.32 25.19
C GLU A 195 3.23 -22.27 24.55
N LYS A 196 3.12 -23.58 24.84
CA LYS A 196 4.01 -24.60 24.27
C LYS A 196 3.81 -24.72 22.75
N THR A 197 2.56 -24.71 22.30
CA THR A 197 2.19 -24.75 20.88
C THR A 197 2.71 -23.52 20.15
N LEU A 198 2.40 -22.31 20.65
CA LEU A 198 2.89 -21.06 20.08
C LEU A 198 4.43 -21.01 20.05
N ARG A 199 5.12 -21.39 21.14
CA ARG A 199 6.60 -21.42 21.15
C ARG A 199 7.21 -22.41 20.17
N LYS A 200 6.53 -23.52 19.87
CA LYS A 200 7.02 -24.51 18.89
C LYS A 200 6.96 -23.92 17.49
N ASP A 201 5.86 -23.26 17.16
CA ASP A 201 5.56 -22.83 15.79
C ASP A 201 6.08 -21.43 15.47
N LEU A 202 6.03 -20.49 16.42
CA LEU A 202 6.64 -19.16 16.28
C LEU A 202 8.17 -19.23 16.09
N LYS A 203 8.83 -20.33 16.49
CA LYS A 203 10.25 -20.55 16.17
C LYS A 203 10.50 -20.67 14.67
N ALA A 204 9.52 -21.15 13.91
CA ALA A 204 9.58 -21.18 12.45
C ALA A 204 9.42 -19.77 11.86
N LEU A 205 8.63 -18.91 12.49
CA LEU A 205 8.33 -17.54 12.08
C LEU A 205 9.41 -16.52 12.50
N ARG A 206 10.67 -16.83 12.19
CA ARG A 206 11.80 -15.89 12.44
C ARG A 206 11.53 -14.54 11.78
N GLY A 207 11.76 -13.44 12.51
CA GLY A 207 11.73 -12.07 11.98
C GLY A 207 10.57 -11.20 12.46
N VAL A 208 9.55 -11.74 13.13
CA VAL A 208 8.50 -10.93 13.76
C VAL A 208 8.96 -10.42 15.12
N LYS A 209 8.75 -9.13 15.41
CA LYS A 209 9.03 -8.52 16.71
C LYS A 209 7.88 -8.77 17.69
N LEU A 210 7.85 -9.96 18.28
CA LEU A 210 6.80 -10.33 19.21
C LEU A 210 6.97 -9.68 20.59
N VAL A 211 5.95 -8.97 21.05
CA VAL A 211 5.83 -8.42 22.41
C VAL A 211 5.26 -9.50 23.33
N LYS A 212 5.95 -9.78 24.44
CA LYS A 212 5.61 -10.87 25.35
C LYS A 212 4.97 -10.35 26.63
N ASN A 213 4.03 -11.11 27.19
CA ASN A 213 3.49 -10.84 28.52
C ASN A 213 4.48 -11.34 29.60
N HIS A 214 5.35 -10.44 30.04
CA HIS A 214 6.35 -10.74 31.06
C HIS A 214 5.75 -11.03 32.44
N ALA A 215 4.60 -10.42 32.79
CA ALA A 215 3.95 -10.63 34.07
C ALA A 215 3.45 -12.07 34.23
N GLN A 216 2.80 -12.60 33.19
CA GLN A 216 2.26 -13.97 33.18
C GLN A 216 3.25 -15.02 32.62
N LYS A 217 4.42 -14.58 32.11
CA LYS A 217 5.43 -15.43 31.45
C LYS A 217 4.89 -16.17 30.22
N LEU A 218 4.01 -15.51 29.48
CA LEU A 218 3.38 -15.99 28.24
C LEU A 218 3.87 -15.18 27.03
N SER A 219 3.81 -15.79 25.85
CA SER A 219 4.11 -15.14 24.57
C SER A 219 2.90 -14.37 24.01
N PHE A 220 1.78 -14.35 24.73
CA PHE A 220 0.51 -13.73 24.37
C PHE A 220 -0.17 -13.13 25.61
N PHE A 221 -1.21 -12.32 25.38
CA PHE A 221 -2.05 -11.69 26.39
C PHE A 221 -3.41 -12.40 26.44
N PRO A 222 -3.71 -13.21 27.47
CA PRO A 222 -5.01 -13.84 27.62
C PRO A 222 -6.06 -12.79 28.05
N ILE A 223 -7.21 -12.77 27.38
CA ILE A 223 -8.30 -11.84 27.63
C ILE A 223 -9.63 -12.61 27.71
N ASP A 224 -10.40 -12.34 28.76
CA ASP A 224 -11.82 -12.70 28.82
C ASP A 224 -12.62 -11.62 28.07
N ASN A 225 -12.92 -11.89 26.80
CA ASN A 225 -13.65 -10.98 25.92
C ASN A 225 -15.15 -10.92 26.23
N MET A 226 -15.69 -11.83 27.05
CA MET A 226 -17.10 -11.84 27.46
C MET A 226 -17.32 -11.23 28.85
N GLY A 227 -16.29 -11.15 29.67
CA GLY A 227 -16.36 -10.59 31.02
C GLY A 227 -16.69 -9.09 31.03
N SER A 228 -17.57 -8.64 31.93
CA SER A 228 -17.98 -7.22 32.01
C SER A 228 -17.02 -6.31 32.80
N ALA A 229 -15.91 -6.86 33.30
CA ALA A 229 -14.95 -6.12 34.11
C ALA A 229 -14.22 -5.04 33.30
N ALA A 230 -14.27 -3.78 33.76
CA ALA A 230 -13.67 -2.65 33.07
C ALA A 230 -12.12 -2.76 32.95
N ASP A 231 -11.50 -3.47 33.89
CA ASP A 231 -10.06 -3.65 34.00
C ASP A 231 -9.52 -4.93 33.30
N ARG A 232 -10.39 -5.71 32.65
CA ARG A 232 -10.03 -6.99 32.00
C ARG A 232 -8.87 -6.93 31.00
N ALA A 233 -8.65 -5.77 30.38
CA ALA A 233 -7.59 -5.56 29.39
C ALA A 233 -6.51 -4.57 29.87
N VAL A 234 -6.39 -4.29 31.18
CA VAL A 234 -5.40 -3.32 31.69
C VAL A 234 -3.96 -3.72 31.35
N GLU A 235 -3.61 -5.00 31.48
CA GLU A 235 -2.26 -5.47 31.12
C GLU A 235 -1.96 -5.29 29.63
N LEU A 236 -2.93 -5.62 28.77
CA LEU A 236 -2.81 -5.43 27.32
C LEU A 236 -2.67 -3.95 26.96
N ARG A 237 -3.52 -3.09 27.53
CA ARG A 237 -3.46 -1.62 27.31
C ARG A 237 -2.10 -1.07 27.71
N LYS A 238 -1.60 -1.44 28.88
CA LYS A 238 -0.28 -1.04 29.35
C LYS A 238 0.82 -1.50 28.38
N ALA A 239 0.77 -2.74 27.92
CA ALA A 239 1.74 -3.26 26.96
C ALA A 239 1.70 -2.52 25.61
N VAL A 240 0.51 -2.17 25.12
CA VAL A 240 0.34 -1.36 23.90
C VAL A 240 0.95 0.04 24.09
N GLU A 241 0.66 0.70 25.22
CA GLU A 241 1.19 2.03 25.53
C GLU A 241 2.72 2.03 25.66
N GLU A 242 3.29 1.08 26.40
CA GLU A 242 4.73 0.91 26.54
C GLU A 242 5.38 0.66 25.17
N THR A 243 4.84 -0.28 24.40
CA THR A 243 5.34 -0.62 23.06
C THR A 243 5.30 0.58 22.11
N ALA A 244 4.20 1.33 22.09
CA ALA A 244 4.07 2.51 21.26
C ALA A 244 5.05 3.61 21.68
N SER A 245 5.31 3.77 22.97
CA SER A 245 6.26 4.77 23.49
C SER A 245 7.71 4.51 23.06
N GLU A 246 8.04 3.27 22.70
CA GLU A 246 9.36 2.84 22.23
C GLU A 246 9.53 2.95 20.70
N LEU A 247 8.46 3.24 19.95
CA LEU A 247 8.53 3.39 18.50
C LEU A 247 9.28 4.67 18.12
N GLU A 248 10.28 4.55 17.24
CA GLU A 248 11.08 5.67 16.75
C GLU A 248 10.19 6.74 16.08
N SER A 249 9.20 6.32 15.30
CA SER A 249 8.24 7.20 14.61
C SER A 249 7.40 8.05 15.58
N VAL A 250 7.16 7.58 16.80
CA VAL A 250 6.44 8.34 17.84
C VAL A 250 7.33 9.42 18.44
N SER A 251 8.64 9.18 18.52
CA SER A 251 9.63 10.15 19.01
C SER A 251 10.16 11.11 17.94
N GLN A 252 9.84 10.85 16.66
CA GLN A 252 10.36 11.62 15.53
C GLN A 252 9.82 13.05 15.56
N LYS A 253 10.74 14.02 15.50
CA LYS A 253 10.38 15.43 15.42
C LYS A 253 9.97 15.77 13.99
N ILE A 254 8.82 16.40 13.86
CA ILE A 254 8.28 16.89 12.58
C ILE A 254 8.10 18.40 12.59
N SER A 255 8.11 18.99 11.40
CA SER A 255 7.92 20.43 11.22
C SER A 255 6.55 20.87 11.72
N LEU A 256 6.50 21.93 12.54
CA LEU A 256 5.24 22.53 12.97
C LEU A 256 4.42 23.07 11.78
N ARG A 257 5.09 23.47 10.70
CA ARG A 257 4.43 23.89 9.45
C ARG A 257 3.65 22.72 8.84
N TRP A 258 4.22 21.51 8.86
CA TRP A 258 3.56 20.32 8.33
C TRP A 258 2.36 19.92 9.17
N LEU A 259 2.50 19.98 10.49
CA LEU A 259 1.39 19.77 11.42
C LEU A 259 0.24 20.75 11.19
N LYS A 260 0.55 22.01 10.86
CA LYS A 260 -0.48 23.00 10.59
C LYS A 260 -1.23 22.75 9.29
N VAL A 261 -0.50 22.37 8.22
CA VAL A 261 -1.10 21.97 6.94
C VAL A 261 -2.05 20.79 7.13
N ILE A 262 -1.59 19.70 7.78
CA ILE A 262 -2.43 18.52 7.96
C ILE A 262 -3.63 18.82 8.88
N ASP A 263 -3.47 19.63 9.92
CA ASP A 263 -4.57 19.99 10.81
C ASP A 263 -5.67 20.76 10.07
N ASP A 264 -5.33 21.64 9.14
CA ASP A 264 -6.33 22.37 8.36
C ASP A 264 -6.92 21.52 7.23
N LEU A 265 -6.13 20.64 6.59
CA LEU A 265 -6.65 19.65 5.65
C LEU A 265 -7.69 18.75 6.31
N MET A 266 -7.41 18.23 7.51
CA MET A 266 -8.32 17.34 8.25
C MET A 266 -9.60 18.05 8.74
N LYS A 267 -9.69 19.39 8.63
CA LYS A 267 -10.93 20.16 8.91
C LYS A 267 -11.78 20.39 7.67
N LEU A 268 -11.22 20.18 6.49
CA LEU A 268 -11.99 20.14 5.25
C LEU A 268 -12.80 18.85 5.32
N ASP A 269 -14.08 18.96 5.67
CA ASP A 269 -15.04 17.85 5.78
C ASP A 269 -15.28 17.19 4.41
N CYS A 270 -14.26 16.48 3.91
CA CYS A 270 -14.18 15.89 2.58
C CYS A 270 -13.23 14.68 2.57
N ASP A 271 -13.47 13.74 1.66
CA ASP A 271 -12.70 12.50 1.58
C ASP A 271 -11.34 12.68 0.89
N HIS A 272 -11.23 13.65 -0.03
CA HIS A 272 -10.05 13.92 -0.82
C HIS A 272 -9.98 15.37 -1.29
N VAL A 273 -8.76 15.80 -1.62
CA VAL A 273 -8.47 17.13 -2.18
C VAL A 273 -7.49 17.02 -3.34
N PRO A 274 -7.51 17.97 -4.29
CA PRO A 274 -6.47 18.04 -5.30
C PRO A 274 -5.13 18.46 -4.67
N PHE A 275 -4.01 18.03 -5.25
CA PHE A 275 -2.66 18.37 -4.80
C PHE A 275 -2.46 19.88 -4.74
N ALA A 276 -3.03 20.63 -5.70
CA ALA A 276 -2.99 22.08 -5.71
C ALA A 276 -3.55 22.71 -4.43
N ALA A 277 -4.62 22.15 -3.84
CA ALA A 277 -5.18 22.66 -2.59
C ALA A 277 -4.25 22.39 -1.39
N VAL A 278 -3.54 21.27 -1.40
CA VAL A 278 -2.48 20.98 -0.41
C VAL A 278 -1.33 21.96 -0.58
N GLN A 279 -0.89 22.19 -1.83
CA GLN A 279 0.17 23.12 -2.17
C GLN A 279 -0.15 24.55 -1.72
N GLU A 280 -1.37 25.03 -1.93
CA GLU A 280 -1.82 26.35 -1.47
C GLU A 280 -1.74 26.50 0.06
N LEU A 281 -2.17 25.47 0.82
CA LEU A 281 -2.05 25.46 2.28
C LEU A 281 -0.58 25.37 2.72
N ALA A 282 0.22 24.57 2.04
CA ALA A 282 1.65 24.44 2.31
C ALA A 282 2.36 25.78 2.07
N ASP A 283 2.09 26.47 0.97
CA ASP A 283 2.61 27.81 0.67
C ASP A 283 2.20 28.84 1.71
N GLN A 284 0.93 28.82 2.15
CA GLN A 284 0.43 29.68 3.23
C GLN A 284 1.22 29.52 4.53
N TYR A 285 1.65 28.30 4.83
CA TYR A 285 2.46 27.98 6.01
C TYR A 285 3.97 27.91 5.72
N HIS A 286 4.40 28.45 4.58
CA HIS A 286 5.79 28.51 4.13
C HIS A 286 6.47 27.14 4.07
N ALA A 287 5.76 26.08 3.68
CA ALA A 287 6.25 24.72 3.51
C ALA A 287 5.94 24.13 2.12
N GLY A 288 5.61 24.97 1.14
CA GLY A 288 5.22 24.53 -0.20
C GLY A 288 6.36 23.93 -1.03
N ASP A 289 7.62 24.23 -0.67
CA ASP A 289 8.79 23.53 -1.17
C ASP A 289 8.90 22.09 -0.65
N GLN A 290 8.09 21.72 0.35
CA GLN A 290 8.13 20.44 1.06
C GLN A 290 6.79 19.67 1.01
N THR A 291 5.94 19.94 0.02
CA THR A 291 4.58 19.40 -0.04
C THR A 291 4.55 17.88 -0.24
N ASP A 292 5.37 17.35 -1.14
CA ASP A 292 5.42 15.91 -1.40
C ASP A 292 6.01 15.14 -0.20
N GLU A 293 6.96 15.74 0.53
CA GLU A 293 7.59 15.25 1.75
C GLU A 293 6.60 15.09 2.88
N LEU A 294 5.84 16.16 3.08
CA LEU A 294 4.73 16.19 4.01
C LEU A 294 3.74 15.07 3.70
N LEU A 295 3.31 14.95 2.43
CA LEU A 295 2.31 13.96 2.03
C LEU A 295 2.85 12.53 2.15
N LYS A 296 4.10 12.29 1.75
CA LYS A 296 4.77 11.00 1.90
C LYS A 296 4.84 10.59 3.36
N TYR A 297 5.26 11.50 4.26
CA TYR A 297 5.32 11.22 5.68
C TYR A 297 3.95 10.83 6.24
N PHE A 298 2.91 11.62 5.95
CA PHE A 298 1.55 11.34 6.44
C PHE A 298 0.92 10.10 5.78
N HIS A 299 1.35 9.72 4.58
CA HIS A 299 1.00 8.47 3.92
C HIS A 299 1.64 7.25 4.61
N GLU A 300 2.94 7.31 4.91
CA GLU A 300 3.68 6.20 5.52
C GLU A 300 3.17 5.82 6.92
N ILE A 301 2.64 6.79 7.66
CA ILE A 301 2.01 6.57 8.96
C ILE A 301 0.51 6.24 8.87
N GLY A 302 -0.08 6.25 7.67
CA GLY A 302 -1.49 5.89 7.43
C GLY A 302 -2.52 6.94 7.81
N MET A 303 -2.13 8.22 7.91
CA MET A 303 -3.07 9.32 8.18
C MET A 303 -3.87 9.72 6.93
N LEU A 304 -3.25 9.61 5.75
CA LEU A 304 -3.84 9.89 4.44
C LEU A 304 -3.30 8.89 3.40
N VAL A 305 -3.84 8.92 2.18
CA VAL A 305 -3.30 8.15 1.06
C VAL A 305 -2.94 9.09 -0.10
N HIS A 306 -1.67 9.03 -0.52
CA HIS A 306 -1.16 9.76 -1.68
C HIS A 306 -0.15 8.89 -2.44
N LEU A 307 -0.37 8.69 -3.74
CA LEU A 307 0.51 7.90 -4.59
C LEU A 307 1.09 8.78 -5.69
N ARG A 308 2.38 8.61 -5.98
CA ARG A 308 3.11 9.43 -6.97
C ARG A 308 3.38 8.70 -8.29
N ALA A 309 2.72 7.56 -8.51
CA ALA A 309 3.06 6.66 -9.63
C ALA A 309 2.71 7.24 -11.01
N ASN A 310 1.73 8.14 -11.09
CA ASN A 310 1.39 8.88 -12.32
C ASN A 310 0.70 10.20 -11.97
N GLY A 311 0.46 11.06 -12.97
CA GLY A 311 -0.16 12.38 -12.76
C GLY A 311 -1.56 12.33 -12.16
N THR A 312 -2.39 11.34 -12.53
CA THR A 312 -3.74 11.16 -11.98
C THR A 312 -3.70 10.86 -10.49
N LEU A 313 -2.75 10.01 -10.06
CA LEU A 313 -2.58 9.64 -8.66
C LEU A 313 -1.89 10.75 -7.85
N HIS A 314 -0.92 11.43 -8.46
CA HIS A 314 -0.22 12.55 -7.81
C HIS A 314 -1.17 13.72 -7.53
N ASP A 315 -2.08 14.01 -8.46
CA ASP A 315 -3.02 15.13 -8.33
C ASP A 315 -4.07 14.92 -7.23
N LYS A 316 -4.30 13.71 -6.70
CA LYS A 316 -5.30 13.47 -5.65
C LYS A 316 -4.69 13.00 -4.35
N VAL A 317 -5.04 13.71 -3.28
CA VAL A 317 -4.70 13.36 -1.90
C VAL A 317 -5.97 12.91 -1.19
N VAL A 318 -6.04 11.63 -0.83
CA VAL A 318 -7.16 11.05 -0.08
C VAL A 318 -6.93 11.32 1.41
N LEU A 319 -7.73 12.20 1.98
CA LEU A 319 -7.67 12.59 3.40
C LEU A 319 -8.37 11.57 4.31
N ASN A 320 -9.37 10.86 3.78
CA ASN A 320 -10.10 9.81 4.48
C ASN A 320 -9.78 8.43 3.87
N PRO A 321 -8.84 7.66 4.45
CA PRO A 321 -8.53 6.32 3.92
C PRO A 321 -9.71 5.34 4.01
N GLN A 322 -10.69 5.56 4.89
CA GLN A 322 -11.91 4.74 4.96
C GLN A 322 -12.74 4.86 3.68
N TRP A 323 -12.89 6.07 3.11
CA TRP A 323 -13.59 6.25 1.84
C TRP A 323 -12.97 5.41 0.72
N LEU A 324 -11.63 5.42 0.62
CA LEU A 324 -10.93 4.62 -0.38
C LEU A 324 -11.17 3.13 -0.16
N LEU A 325 -11.11 2.70 1.10
CA LEU A 325 -11.38 1.31 1.48
C LEU A 325 -12.80 0.89 1.10
N ASP A 326 -13.81 1.69 1.41
CA ASP A 326 -15.21 1.43 1.09
C ASP A 326 -15.42 1.31 -0.42
N LYS A 327 -14.73 2.13 -1.23
CA LYS A 327 -14.78 2.02 -2.69
C LYS A 327 -14.11 0.75 -3.21
N LEU A 328 -12.99 0.33 -2.61
CA LEU A 328 -12.33 -0.94 -2.96
C LEU A 328 -13.17 -2.15 -2.55
N ALA A 329 -13.86 -2.08 -1.40
CA ALA A 329 -14.74 -3.11 -0.86
C ALA A 329 -15.90 -3.46 -1.78
N ARG A 330 -16.40 -2.49 -2.56
CA ARG A 330 -17.48 -2.73 -3.52
C ARG A 330 -17.04 -3.53 -4.74
N VAL A 331 -15.74 -3.56 -5.04
CA VAL A 331 -15.18 -4.37 -6.13
C VAL A 331 -14.63 -5.68 -5.59
N ILE A 332 -13.81 -5.62 -4.54
CA ILE A 332 -13.24 -6.79 -3.87
C ILE A 332 -14.10 -7.04 -2.63
N ALA A 333 -15.23 -7.71 -2.84
CA ALA A 333 -16.36 -7.78 -1.92
C ALA A 333 -16.56 -9.20 -1.38
N ASP A 334 -16.94 -9.34 -0.11
CA ASP A 334 -17.35 -10.61 0.48
C ASP A 334 -18.82 -10.96 0.12
N GLU A 335 -19.30 -12.12 0.55
CA GLU A 335 -20.65 -12.59 0.21
C GLU A 335 -21.76 -11.64 0.69
N ILE A 336 -21.56 -10.98 1.83
CA ILE A 336 -22.55 -10.06 2.41
C ILE A 336 -22.70 -8.85 1.50
N HIS A 337 -21.58 -8.20 1.15
CA HIS A 337 -21.57 -7.05 0.24
C HIS A 337 -22.09 -7.43 -1.15
N VAL A 338 -21.75 -8.63 -1.65
CA VAL A 338 -22.24 -9.12 -2.94
C VAL A 338 -23.76 -9.25 -2.93
N GLN A 339 -24.36 -9.76 -1.87
CA GLN A 339 -25.82 -9.82 -1.75
C GLN A 339 -26.45 -8.43 -1.75
N GLU A 340 -25.89 -7.47 -1.01
CA GLU A 340 -26.40 -6.11 -1.00
C GLU A 340 -26.36 -5.45 -2.39
N ILE A 341 -25.26 -5.63 -3.12
CA ILE A 341 -25.10 -5.10 -4.48
C ILE A 341 -26.08 -5.78 -5.45
N TYR A 342 -26.24 -7.10 -5.36
CA TYR A 342 -27.13 -7.87 -6.23
C TYR A 342 -28.59 -7.41 -6.12
N PHE A 343 -29.03 -7.00 -4.93
CA PHE A 343 -30.39 -6.50 -4.70
C PHE A 343 -30.55 -4.98 -4.90
N ASP A 344 -29.49 -4.24 -5.28
CA ASP A 344 -29.62 -2.84 -5.68
C ASP A 344 -30.39 -2.74 -7.00
N LYS A 345 -31.57 -2.11 -6.94
CA LYS A 345 -32.45 -1.91 -8.11
C LYS A 345 -31.77 -1.19 -9.28
N ARG A 346 -30.73 -0.41 -9.02
CA ARG A 346 -29.96 0.29 -10.06
C ARG A 346 -29.19 -0.69 -10.95
N LEU A 347 -28.77 -1.85 -10.43
CA LEU A 347 -28.06 -2.87 -11.19
C LEU A 347 -28.92 -3.38 -12.36
N SER A 348 -30.17 -3.77 -12.07
CA SER A 348 -31.15 -4.19 -13.09
C SER A 348 -31.59 -3.04 -13.99
N GLN A 349 -31.68 -1.80 -13.47
CA GLN A 349 -32.09 -0.64 -14.28
C GLN A 349 -31.04 -0.22 -15.33
N LEU A 350 -29.78 -0.53 -15.07
CA LEU A 350 -28.65 -0.23 -15.96
C LEU A 350 -28.25 -1.43 -16.84
N ASP A 351 -28.99 -2.54 -16.76
CA ASP A 351 -28.70 -3.79 -17.46
C ASP A 351 -27.28 -4.33 -17.18
N LEU A 352 -26.81 -4.21 -15.93
CA LEU A 352 -25.45 -4.59 -15.49
C LEU A 352 -25.38 -5.95 -14.76
N GLU A 353 -26.46 -6.74 -14.75
CA GLU A 353 -26.51 -8.02 -14.04
C GLU A 353 -25.50 -9.03 -14.61
N ASP A 354 -25.41 -9.13 -15.93
CA ASP A 354 -24.46 -10.02 -16.61
C ASP A 354 -23.00 -9.58 -16.38
N ASP A 355 -22.72 -8.27 -16.42
CA ASP A 355 -21.40 -7.71 -16.10
C ASP A 355 -21.01 -8.02 -14.64
N PHE A 356 -21.97 -7.91 -13.72
CA PHE A 356 -21.72 -8.21 -12.31
C PHE A 356 -21.48 -9.70 -12.08
N ALA A 357 -22.24 -10.58 -12.73
CA ALA A 357 -22.01 -12.02 -12.70
C ALA A 357 -20.61 -12.37 -13.26
N LEU A 358 -20.23 -11.74 -14.39
CA LEU A 358 -18.91 -11.93 -15.00
C LEU A 358 -17.76 -11.51 -14.07
N LEU A 359 -17.94 -10.41 -13.33
CA LEU A 359 -16.97 -9.97 -12.33
C LEU A 359 -16.85 -10.99 -11.18
N ARG A 360 -17.96 -11.57 -10.72
CA ARG A 360 -17.94 -12.56 -9.64
C ARG A 360 -17.33 -13.89 -10.07
N GLU A 361 -17.64 -14.36 -11.28
CA GLU A 361 -17.23 -15.68 -11.76
C GLU A 361 -15.81 -15.69 -12.33
N LYS A 362 -15.44 -14.64 -13.08
CA LYS A 362 -14.18 -14.59 -13.85
C LYS A 362 -13.27 -13.44 -13.45
N GLY A 363 -13.68 -12.59 -12.52
CA GLY A 363 -12.93 -11.38 -12.16
C GLY A 363 -12.90 -10.34 -13.28
N ILE A 364 -13.76 -10.41 -14.30
CA ILE A 364 -13.75 -9.48 -15.43
C ILE A 364 -14.90 -8.47 -15.25
N CYS A 365 -14.61 -7.17 -15.33
CA CYS A 365 -15.63 -6.13 -15.26
C CYS A 365 -15.52 -5.09 -16.38
N THR A 366 -16.64 -4.47 -16.68
CA THR A 366 -16.72 -3.30 -17.56
C THR A 366 -16.49 -2.01 -16.77
N ARG A 367 -16.11 -0.94 -17.46
CA ARG A 367 -16.03 0.41 -16.91
C ARG A 367 -17.39 0.86 -16.40
N ALA A 368 -18.47 0.55 -17.11
CA ALA A 368 -19.84 0.87 -16.71
C ALA A 368 -20.19 0.23 -15.36
N LEU A 369 -19.79 -1.04 -15.15
CA LEU A 369 -19.96 -1.69 -13.84
C LEU A 369 -19.14 -0.99 -12.75
N LEU A 370 -17.88 -0.60 -13.02
CA LEU A 370 -17.07 0.15 -12.05
C LEU A 370 -17.69 1.53 -11.71
N GLU A 371 -18.25 2.22 -12.72
CA GLU A 371 -18.99 3.46 -12.52
C GLU A 371 -20.21 3.25 -11.64
N PHE A 372 -20.95 2.15 -11.82
CA PHE A 372 -22.05 1.78 -10.94
C PHE A 372 -21.56 1.46 -9.51
N LEU A 373 -20.56 0.58 -9.37
CA LEU A 373 -20.03 0.17 -8.07
C LEU A 373 -19.50 1.35 -7.27
N TRP A 374 -18.92 2.37 -7.91
CA TRP A 374 -18.38 3.55 -7.23
C TRP A 374 -19.32 4.74 -7.17
N ASP A 375 -20.58 4.58 -7.58
CA ASP A 375 -21.58 5.66 -7.67
C ASP A 375 -21.14 6.83 -8.58
N GLY A 376 -20.26 6.55 -9.56
CA GLY A 376 -19.67 7.53 -10.47
C GLY A 376 -18.58 8.40 -9.84
N GLU A 377 -18.25 8.20 -8.58
CA GLU A 377 -17.26 9.01 -7.87
C GLU A 377 -15.84 8.58 -8.23
N GLU A 378 -15.04 9.52 -8.75
CA GLU A 378 -13.58 9.39 -8.92
C GLU A 378 -13.10 8.12 -9.63
N VAL A 379 -13.91 7.60 -10.55
CA VAL A 379 -13.69 6.34 -11.26
C VAL A 379 -12.32 6.29 -11.94
N GLY A 380 -11.90 7.40 -12.57
CA GLY A 380 -10.58 7.48 -13.21
C GLY A 380 -9.42 7.33 -12.23
N TYR A 381 -9.52 7.98 -11.06
CA TYR A 381 -8.54 7.84 -9.99
C TYR A 381 -8.54 6.42 -9.41
N LEU A 382 -9.72 5.85 -9.13
CA LEU A 382 -9.85 4.52 -8.55
C LEU A 382 -9.34 3.41 -9.48
N VAL A 383 -9.59 3.52 -10.80
CA VAL A 383 -8.97 2.63 -11.80
C VAL A 383 -7.46 2.72 -11.73
N GLU A 384 -6.88 3.91 -11.82
CA GLU A 384 -5.42 4.07 -11.79
C GLU A 384 -4.82 3.64 -10.44
N PHE A 385 -5.56 3.82 -9.34
CA PHE A 385 -5.15 3.39 -8.00
C PHE A 385 -5.08 1.86 -7.94
N MET A 386 -6.14 1.17 -8.36
CA MET A 386 -6.17 -0.29 -8.38
C MET A 386 -5.13 -0.88 -9.34
N ARG A 387 -4.85 -0.20 -10.46
CA ARG A 387 -3.77 -0.58 -11.38
C ARG A 387 -2.39 -0.44 -10.75
N ALA A 388 -2.11 0.71 -10.12
CA ALA A 388 -0.85 0.93 -9.41
C ALA A 388 -0.66 -0.04 -8.24
N ALA A 389 -1.76 -0.45 -7.59
CA ALA A 389 -1.76 -1.46 -6.55
C ALA A 389 -1.74 -2.91 -7.06
N MET A 390 -1.69 -3.13 -8.39
CA MET A 390 -1.74 -4.45 -9.05
C MET A 390 -3.00 -5.28 -8.73
N LEU A 391 -4.09 -4.62 -8.34
CA LEU A 391 -5.40 -5.25 -8.11
C LEU A 391 -6.23 -5.34 -9.39
N LEU A 392 -5.93 -4.49 -10.37
CA LEU A 392 -6.69 -4.36 -11.60
C LEU A 392 -5.75 -4.24 -12.81
N SER A 393 -6.09 -4.87 -13.93
CA SER A 393 -5.37 -4.78 -15.21
C SER A 393 -6.33 -4.60 -16.37
N ARG A 394 -5.83 -4.06 -17.50
CA ARG A 394 -6.63 -3.94 -18.72
C ARG A 394 -6.88 -5.30 -19.35
N TRP A 395 -8.13 -5.55 -19.72
CA TRP A 395 -8.57 -6.81 -20.33
C TRP A 395 -9.03 -6.58 -21.77
N SER A 396 -8.10 -6.45 -22.72
CA SER A 396 -8.40 -6.20 -24.13
C SER A 396 -8.42 -7.47 -24.99
N PHE A 397 -9.28 -8.42 -24.62
CA PHE A 397 -9.48 -9.67 -25.38
C PHE A 397 -10.92 -9.72 -25.91
N SER A 398 -11.08 -10.12 -27.17
CA SER A 398 -12.40 -10.39 -27.77
C SER A 398 -12.50 -11.84 -28.23
N GLU A 399 -13.68 -12.45 -28.06
CA GLU A 399 -13.96 -13.81 -28.53
C GLU A 399 -13.79 -13.98 -30.05
N ASP A 400 -14.04 -12.92 -30.83
CA ASP A 400 -14.03 -12.94 -32.31
C ASP A 400 -12.81 -12.26 -32.95
N GLY A 401 -11.83 -11.82 -32.15
CA GLY A 401 -10.66 -11.07 -32.63
C GLY A 401 -10.95 -9.67 -33.23
N SER A 402 -12.18 -9.16 -33.06
CA SER A 402 -12.71 -7.95 -33.70
C SER A 402 -12.94 -6.78 -32.73
N ALA A 403 -12.48 -6.86 -31.47
CA ALA A 403 -12.61 -5.75 -30.53
C ALA A 403 -12.04 -4.46 -31.15
N THR A 404 -12.91 -3.47 -31.30
CA THR A 404 -12.47 -2.09 -31.54
C THR A 404 -11.63 -1.65 -30.35
N GLN A 405 -10.60 -0.84 -30.59
CA GLN A 405 -9.77 -0.25 -29.52
C GLN A 405 -10.62 0.39 -28.41
N GLU A 406 -11.79 0.96 -28.75
CA GLU A 406 -12.74 1.55 -27.81
C GLU A 406 -13.41 0.54 -26.85
N ALA A 407 -13.70 -0.69 -27.29
CA ALA A 407 -14.29 -1.72 -26.42
C ALA A 407 -13.23 -2.31 -25.46
N ALA A 408 -12.00 -2.47 -25.94
CA ALA A 408 -10.84 -2.91 -25.18
C ALA A 408 -10.41 -1.93 -24.07
N GLU A 409 -10.71 -0.64 -24.22
CA GLU A 409 -10.44 0.39 -23.21
C GLU A 409 -11.44 0.41 -22.05
N GLN A 410 -12.51 -0.39 -22.14
CA GLN A 410 -13.60 -0.39 -21.17
C GLN A 410 -13.72 -1.68 -20.35
N THR A 411 -12.80 -2.64 -20.50
CA THR A 411 -12.84 -3.91 -19.75
C THR A 411 -11.57 -4.14 -18.94
N PHE A 412 -11.75 -4.70 -17.75
CA PHE A 412 -10.70 -4.87 -16.76
C PHE A 412 -10.76 -6.25 -16.11
N LEU A 413 -9.59 -6.73 -15.66
CA LEU A 413 -9.43 -7.92 -14.84
C LEU A 413 -9.10 -7.50 -13.41
N VAL A 414 -9.90 -7.96 -12.45
CA VAL A 414 -9.70 -7.88 -11.00
C VAL A 414 -9.17 -9.23 -10.52
N SER A 415 -7.87 -9.44 -10.66
CA SER A 415 -7.26 -10.76 -10.47
C SER A 415 -7.34 -11.29 -9.03
N SER A 416 -7.55 -10.40 -8.04
CA SER A 416 -7.74 -10.81 -6.64
C SER A 416 -9.00 -11.64 -6.42
N LEU A 417 -10.00 -11.53 -7.30
CA LEU A 417 -11.23 -12.33 -7.24
C LEU A 417 -11.07 -13.75 -7.77
N LEU A 418 -9.97 -14.05 -8.47
CA LEU A 418 -9.69 -15.40 -9.00
C LEU A 418 -9.36 -16.42 -7.91
N ARG A 419 -9.21 -15.99 -6.65
CA ARG A 419 -8.72 -16.80 -5.53
C ARG A 419 -9.47 -18.11 -5.28
N HIS A 420 -10.74 -18.18 -5.66
CA HIS A 420 -11.59 -19.36 -5.49
C HIS A 420 -12.05 -19.97 -6.82
N ALA A 421 -11.55 -19.46 -7.95
CA ALA A 421 -11.87 -20.00 -9.26
C ALA A 421 -11.13 -21.33 -9.47
N GLU A 422 -11.87 -22.44 -9.49
CA GLU A 422 -11.34 -23.76 -9.86
C GLU A 422 -11.70 -24.07 -11.31
N ASP A 423 -10.74 -24.62 -12.06
CA ASP A 423 -10.93 -25.00 -13.46
C ASP A 423 -10.22 -26.34 -13.77
N ASP A 424 -10.98 -27.44 -13.67
CA ASP A 424 -10.50 -28.79 -13.95
C ASP A 424 -10.11 -28.99 -15.43
N ALA A 425 -10.74 -28.26 -16.35
CA ALA A 425 -10.43 -28.31 -17.76
C ALA A 425 -9.06 -27.67 -18.03
N LEU A 426 -8.80 -26.50 -17.42
CA LEU A 426 -7.50 -25.82 -17.45
C LEU A 426 -6.39 -26.71 -16.85
N ARG A 427 -6.63 -27.32 -15.69
CA ARG A 427 -5.70 -28.27 -15.07
C ARG A 427 -5.37 -29.44 -16.00
N SER A 428 -6.38 -29.99 -16.66
CA SER A 428 -6.21 -31.07 -17.63
C SER A 428 -5.44 -30.61 -18.88
N GLU A 429 -5.68 -29.39 -19.37
CA GLU A 429 -4.93 -28.80 -20.49
C GLU A 429 -3.45 -28.63 -20.13
N ILE A 430 -3.14 -28.09 -18.94
CA ILE A 430 -1.78 -27.91 -18.45
C ILE A 430 -1.06 -29.26 -18.27
N ALA A 431 -1.74 -30.27 -17.71
CA ALA A 431 -1.19 -31.61 -17.56
C ALA A 431 -0.86 -32.28 -18.91
N GLY A 432 -1.65 -31.97 -19.95
CA GLY A 432 -1.43 -32.45 -21.32
C GLY A 432 -0.37 -31.67 -22.11
N MET A 433 0.10 -30.51 -21.62
CA MET A 433 1.09 -29.71 -22.33
C MET A 433 2.46 -30.42 -22.41
N PRO A 434 3.10 -30.47 -23.58
CA PRO A 434 4.43 -31.05 -23.71
C PRO A 434 5.44 -30.29 -22.84
N PRO A 435 6.37 -31.01 -22.17
CA PRO A 435 7.32 -30.38 -21.27
C PRO A 435 8.25 -29.44 -22.04
N GLY A 436 8.28 -28.17 -21.65
CA GLY A 436 9.22 -27.18 -22.15
C GLY A 436 10.09 -26.58 -21.05
N LEU A 437 10.75 -25.47 -21.37
CA LEU A 437 11.61 -24.76 -20.43
C LEU A 437 10.79 -24.34 -19.21
N THR A 438 11.30 -24.69 -18.02
CA THR A 438 10.60 -24.43 -16.75
C THR A 438 11.43 -23.52 -15.86
N CYS A 439 10.79 -22.50 -15.31
CA CYS A 439 11.33 -21.65 -14.24
C CYS A 439 10.48 -21.83 -12.98
N VAL A 440 11.11 -21.86 -11.82
CA VAL A 440 10.42 -21.99 -10.53
C VAL A 440 10.82 -20.84 -9.64
N LEU A 441 9.85 -20.07 -9.17
CA LEU A 441 10.01 -19.11 -8.09
C LEU A 441 9.77 -19.85 -6.77
N ASP A 442 10.84 -20.13 -6.03
CA ASP A 442 10.79 -20.89 -4.77
C ASP A 442 10.79 -19.93 -3.57
N PHE A 443 9.67 -19.90 -2.85
CA PHE A 443 9.47 -19.12 -1.63
C PHE A 443 9.57 -19.97 -0.36
N SER A 444 9.92 -21.26 -0.43
CA SER A 444 9.91 -22.20 0.71
C SER A 444 10.86 -21.81 1.85
N ARG A 445 11.76 -20.83 1.66
CA ARG A 445 12.60 -20.27 2.72
C ARG A 445 11.93 -19.16 3.54
N PHE A 446 10.87 -18.57 3.01
CA PHE A 446 10.15 -17.47 3.63
C PHE A 446 8.68 -17.88 3.79
N PHE A 447 7.93 -17.86 2.69
CA PHE A 447 6.56 -18.35 2.44
C PHE A 447 6.12 -17.68 1.13
N LEU A 448 5.19 -18.24 0.36
CA LEU A 448 4.56 -17.55 -0.76
C LEU A 448 3.44 -16.64 -0.21
N PRO A 449 3.55 -15.30 -0.31
CA PRO A 449 2.49 -14.44 0.19
C PRO A 449 1.22 -14.54 -0.64
N ASP A 450 0.08 -14.52 0.05
CA ASP A 450 -1.22 -14.50 -0.59
C ASP A 450 -1.36 -13.30 -1.54
N GLY A 451 -2.02 -13.53 -2.66
CA GLY A 451 -2.23 -12.53 -3.71
C GLY A 451 -1.02 -12.30 -4.62
N VAL A 452 0.18 -12.79 -4.31
CA VAL A 452 1.34 -12.66 -5.23
C VAL A 452 1.04 -13.30 -6.58
N PHE A 453 0.45 -14.50 -6.59
CA PHE A 453 0.04 -15.16 -7.82
C PHE A 453 -1.00 -14.34 -8.59
N ALA A 454 -2.05 -13.86 -7.92
CA ALA A 454 -3.06 -12.99 -8.55
C ALA A 454 -2.45 -11.71 -9.17
N ARG A 455 -1.48 -11.07 -8.50
CA ARG A 455 -0.76 -9.91 -9.04
C ARG A 455 0.08 -10.28 -10.26
N ILE A 456 0.73 -11.45 -10.23
CA ILE A 456 1.43 -12.01 -11.39
C ILE A 456 0.47 -12.19 -12.57
N LEU A 457 -0.71 -12.77 -12.34
CA LEU A 457 -1.73 -12.93 -13.38
C LEU A 457 -2.21 -11.58 -13.94
N SER A 458 -2.37 -10.56 -13.09
CA SER A 458 -2.74 -9.20 -13.51
C SER A 458 -1.69 -8.61 -14.46
N LEU A 459 -0.41 -8.73 -14.11
CA LEU A 459 0.69 -8.28 -14.95
C LEU A 459 0.75 -9.04 -16.28
N CYS A 460 0.63 -10.37 -16.23
CA CYS A 460 0.60 -11.21 -17.41
C CYS A 460 -0.56 -10.84 -18.33
N ALA A 461 -1.77 -10.67 -17.79
CA ALA A 461 -2.95 -10.27 -18.55
C ALA A 461 -2.75 -8.91 -19.23
N GLU A 462 -2.25 -7.90 -18.50
CA GLU A 462 -1.97 -6.57 -19.08
C GLU A 462 -0.90 -6.62 -20.18
N HIS A 463 0.07 -7.53 -20.09
CA HIS A 463 1.09 -7.67 -21.11
C HIS A 463 0.57 -8.43 -22.33
N SER A 464 -0.12 -9.55 -22.12
CA SER A 464 -0.79 -10.33 -23.17
C SER A 464 -1.74 -9.46 -23.98
N SER A 465 -2.46 -8.55 -23.32
CA SER A 465 -3.47 -7.69 -23.93
C SER A 465 -2.88 -6.62 -24.86
N LYS A 466 -1.58 -6.32 -24.75
CA LYS A 466 -0.83 -5.39 -25.61
C LYS A 466 -0.24 -6.03 -26.88
N MET A 467 -0.28 -7.36 -27.00
CA MET A 467 0.32 -8.07 -28.13
C MET A 467 -0.66 -8.17 -29.31
N SER A 468 -0.17 -7.87 -30.52
CA SER A 468 -0.99 -7.79 -31.75
C SER A 468 -1.12 -9.11 -32.52
N GLU A 469 -0.22 -10.07 -32.32
CA GLU A 469 -0.23 -11.37 -33.01
C GLU A 469 -0.63 -12.50 -32.05
N GLY A 470 -1.48 -13.43 -32.49
CA GLY A 470 -1.79 -14.64 -31.72
C GLY A 470 -2.61 -14.41 -30.43
N THR A 471 -3.25 -13.26 -30.28
CA THR A 471 -3.98 -12.80 -29.08
C THR A 471 -5.20 -13.65 -28.75
N ARG A 472 -4.97 -14.86 -28.24
CA ARG A 472 -5.99 -15.65 -27.56
C ARG A 472 -6.08 -15.23 -26.10
N MET A 473 -7.30 -15.24 -25.58
CA MET A 473 -7.61 -14.93 -24.19
C MET A 473 -6.79 -15.85 -23.25
N PRO A 474 -6.15 -15.30 -22.20
CA PRO A 474 -5.51 -16.12 -21.20
C PRO A 474 -6.60 -16.84 -20.38
N GLN A 475 -6.29 -18.06 -19.95
CA GLN A 475 -7.16 -18.83 -19.05
C GLN A 475 -6.58 -18.69 -17.65
N LEU A 476 -7.37 -18.20 -16.70
CA LEU A 476 -6.90 -17.80 -15.38
C LEU A 476 -7.78 -18.43 -14.30
N ALA A 477 -7.16 -19.05 -13.30
CA ALA A 477 -7.79 -19.65 -12.14
C ALA A 477 -7.00 -19.31 -10.85
N ALA A 478 -7.43 -19.85 -9.71
CA ALA A 478 -6.86 -19.58 -8.40
C ALA A 478 -5.39 -19.98 -8.26
N ALA A 479 -5.05 -21.18 -8.75
CA ALA A 479 -3.72 -21.78 -8.62
C ALA A 479 -3.08 -22.09 -9.98
N GLU A 480 -3.83 -21.98 -11.08
CA GLU A 480 -3.38 -22.32 -12.42
C GLU A 480 -3.70 -21.22 -13.42
N ALA A 481 -2.85 -21.08 -14.44
CA ALA A 481 -3.16 -20.21 -15.56
C ALA A 481 -2.44 -20.67 -16.84
N ILE A 482 -3.06 -20.42 -17.99
CA ILE A 482 -2.40 -20.43 -19.29
C ILE A 482 -2.37 -18.99 -19.80
N VAL A 483 -1.17 -18.43 -19.91
CA VAL A 483 -0.95 -17.10 -20.47
C VAL A 483 -0.23 -17.19 -21.81
N ARG A 484 -0.51 -16.21 -22.67
CA ARG A 484 -0.04 -16.22 -24.06
C ARG A 484 0.62 -14.89 -24.38
N PHE A 485 1.81 -14.95 -24.97
CA PHE A 485 2.57 -13.76 -25.36
C PHE A 485 3.00 -13.92 -26.82
N GLY A 486 2.22 -13.36 -27.73
CA GLY A 486 2.37 -13.69 -29.15
C GLY A 486 2.01 -15.16 -29.40
N LEU A 487 2.89 -15.88 -30.08
CA LEU A 487 2.79 -17.32 -30.31
C LEU A 487 3.27 -18.16 -29.11
N SER A 488 3.90 -17.54 -28.12
CA SER A 488 4.46 -18.22 -26.95
C SER A 488 3.38 -18.54 -25.93
N VAL A 489 3.41 -19.76 -25.38
CA VAL A 489 2.40 -20.25 -24.43
C VAL A 489 3.07 -20.68 -23.14
N PHE A 490 2.56 -20.20 -22.01
CA PHE A 490 3.07 -20.52 -20.69
C PHE A 490 1.96 -21.04 -19.79
N ALA A 491 2.19 -22.19 -19.18
CA ALA A 491 1.43 -22.66 -18.03
C ALA A 491 2.07 -22.14 -16.75
N LEU A 492 1.25 -21.59 -15.87
CA LEU A 492 1.63 -21.14 -14.53
C LEU A 492 0.88 -21.98 -13.52
N GLU A 493 1.57 -22.48 -12.51
CA GLU A 493 0.99 -23.34 -11.46
C GLU A 493 1.55 -22.95 -10.09
N VAL A 494 0.69 -22.89 -9.07
CA VAL A 494 1.09 -22.74 -7.67
C VAL A 494 1.07 -24.11 -7.01
N ASP A 495 2.19 -24.51 -6.42
CA ASP A 495 2.32 -25.73 -5.62
C ASP A 495 3.04 -25.41 -4.31
N GLY A 496 2.26 -25.30 -3.23
CA GLY A 496 2.73 -24.82 -1.93
C GLY A 496 3.39 -23.44 -2.04
N ASP A 497 4.63 -23.33 -1.59
CA ASP A 497 5.41 -22.08 -1.64
C ASP A 497 6.14 -21.85 -2.98
N ARG A 498 5.69 -22.48 -4.07
CA ARG A 498 6.38 -22.41 -5.37
C ARG A 498 5.43 -21.98 -6.46
N ILE A 499 5.91 -21.09 -7.31
CA ILE A 499 5.23 -20.71 -8.55
C ILE A 499 6.05 -21.25 -9.71
N TRP A 500 5.43 -22.13 -10.47
CA TRP A 500 6.00 -22.75 -11.67
C TRP A 500 5.61 -21.94 -12.89
N PHE A 501 6.57 -21.70 -13.77
CA PHE A 501 6.37 -21.12 -15.10
C PHE A 501 6.92 -22.11 -16.11
N ARG A 502 6.03 -22.74 -16.87
CA ARG A 502 6.37 -23.77 -17.85
C ARG A 502 6.01 -23.29 -19.24
N ALA A 503 7.02 -23.15 -20.10
CA ALA A 503 6.79 -22.91 -21.52
C ALA A 503 6.21 -24.17 -22.18
N ALA A 504 5.27 -24.01 -23.10
CA ALA A 504 4.89 -25.10 -24.01
C ALA A 504 6.09 -25.47 -24.89
N GLY A 505 6.21 -26.75 -25.27
CA GLY A 505 7.38 -27.27 -26.00
C GLY A 505 7.69 -26.59 -27.34
N ASP A 506 6.70 -25.94 -27.96
CA ASP A 506 6.78 -25.20 -29.23
C ASP A 506 6.94 -23.68 -29.05
N THR A 507 7.13 -23.21 -27.82
CA THR A 507 7.31 -21.78 -27.51
C THR A 507 8.57 -21.22 -28.17
N GLU A 508 8.44 -20.06 -28.81
CA GLU A 508 9.56 -19.32 -29.40
C GLU A 508 10.33 -18.56 -28.31
N GLU A 509 11.66 -18.66 -28.32
CA GLU A 509 12.57 -18.01 -27.36
C GLU A 509 12.10 -18.07 -25.88
N PRO A 510 11.78 -19.26 -25.32
CA PRO A 510 11.16 -19.36 -24.00
C PRO A 510 12.03 -18.76 -22.89
N ALA A 511 13.36 -18.76 -23.04
CA ALA A 511 14.27 -18.14 -22.09
C ALA A 511 14.18 -16.61 -22.08
N SER A 512 14.01 -15.96 -23.25
CA SER A 512 13.83 -14.51 -23.36
C SER A 512 12.52 -14.08 -22.71
N MET A 513 11.45 -14.84 -22.95
CA MET A 513 10.11 -14.55 -22.42
C MET A 513 10.01 -14.83 -20.91
N LEU A 514 10.60 -15.91 -20.41
CA LEU A 514 10.71 -16.13 -18.96
C LEU A 514 11.53 -15.03 -18.29
N LYS A 515 12.62 -14.59 -18.93
CA LYS A 515 13.39 -13.45 -18.43
C LYS A 515 12.53 -12.19 -18.38
N MET A 516 11.76 -11.90 -19.42
CA MET A 516 10.83 -10.77 -19.48
C MET A 516 9.78 -10.85 -18.36
N LEU A 517 9.14 -12.00 -18.15
CA LEU A 517 8.19 -12.24 -17.06
C LEU A 517 8.81 -11.95 -15.69
N ILE A 518 9.97 -12.55 -15.42
CA ILE A 518 10.73 -12.29 -14.18
C ILE A 518 11.06 -10.80 -14.06
N SER A 519 11.36 -10.14 -15.17
CA SER A 519 11.68 -8.72 -15.24
C SER A 519 10.48 -7.81 -14.90
N MET A 520 9.25 -8.26 -15.19
CA MET A 520 8.01 -7.58 -14.82
C MET A 520 7.77 -7.68 -13.30
N PHE A 521 8.14 -8.81 -12.69
CA PHE A 521 8.07 -8.97 -11.22
C PHE A 521 9.20 -8.25 -10.49
N GLN A 522 10.36 -8.13 -11.15
CA GLN A 522 11.51 -7.35 -10.69
C GLN A 522 11.43 -5.88 -11.09
N ALA A 523 10.27 -5.38 -11.55
CA ALA A 523 10.08 -4.00 -12.00
C ALA A 523 10.12 -3.01 -10.82
N GLY A 524 11.24 -2.96 -10.12
CA GLY A 524 11.76 -1.74 -9.54
C GLY A 524 12.63 -1.09 -10.59
N ASP A 525 12.42 0.20 -10.80
CA ASP A 525 13.32 1.09 -11.51
C ASP A 525 14.80 0.68 -11.33
N ALA A 526 15.55 0.61 -12.44
CA ALA A 526 16.94 0.16 -12.41
C ALA A 526 17.79 1.03 -11.48
N CYS A 527 17.47 2.33 -11.41
CA CYS A 527 18.13 3.28 -10.54
C CYS A 527 17.79 3.00 -9.06
N ASN A 528 16.51 2.86 -8.72
CA ASN A 528 16.07 2.41 -7.38
C ASN A 528 16.72 1.08 -6.96
N LEU A 529 16.72 0.08 -7.84
CA LEU A 529 17.32 -1.23 -7.56
C LEU A 529 18.83 -1.10 -7.31
N MET A 530 19.53 -0.28 -8.10
CA MET A 530 20.95 0.00 -7.86
C MET A 530 21.16 0.77 -6.56
N ALA A 531 20.34 1.77 -6.27
CA ALA A 531 20.41 2.58 -5.06
C ALA A 531 20.29 1.70 -3.81
N ASP A 532 19.27 0.85 -3.75
CA ASP A 532 19.09 -0.13 -2.67
C ASP A 532 20.29 -1.07 -2.54
N LYS A 533 20.76 -1.64 -3.65
CA LYS A 533 21.87 -2.60 -3.63
C LYS A 533 23.20 -1.96 -3.21
N LEU A 534 23.43 -0.69 -3.53
CA LEU A 534 24.60 0.06 -3.09
C LEU A 534 24.48 0.44 -1.60
N ARG A 535 23.28 0.82 -1.11
CA ARG A 535 23.03 1.05 0.32
C ARG A 535 23.24 -0.18 1.18
N TYR A 536 22.78 -1.34 0.73
CA TYR A 536 23.05 -2.62 1.39
C TYR A 536 24.55 -2.95 1.48
N ARG A 537 25.39 -2.33 0.64
CA ARG A 537 26.85 -2.45 0.66
C ARG A 537 27.54 -1.35 1.47
N GLY A 538 26.78 -0.52 2.19
CA GLY A 538 27.30 0.51 3.08
C GLY A 538 27.56 1.86 2.42
N LEU A 539 27.21 2.05 1.15
CA LEU A 539 27.34 3.34 0.47
C LEU A 539 26.14 4.24 0.79
N ARG A 540 26.41 5.55 0.93
CA ARG A 540 25.35 6.57 0.94
C ARG A 540 25.00 6.92 -0.50
N VAL A 541 23.75 6.71 -0.88
CA VAL A 541 23.25 7.00 -2.23
C VAL A 541 22.18 8.08 -2.15
N TRP A 542 22.45 9.19 -2.82
CA TRP A 542 21.46 10.22 -3.12
C TRP A 542 20.79 9.87 -4.45
N PHE A 543 19.46 9.84 -4.46
CA PHE A 543 18.66 9.49 -5.62
C PHE A 543 17.48 10.46 -5.72
N ASP A 544 17.32 11.09 -6.87
CA ASP A 544 16.38 12.18 -7.13
C ASP A 544 14.93 11.71 -7.01
N GLN A 545 14.58 10.50 -7.48
CA GLN A 545 13.22 9.97 -7.32
C GLN A 545 12.84 9.59 -5.87
N GLU A 546 13.81 9.51 -4.97
CA GLU A 546 13.57 9.32 -3.53
C GLU A 546 13.54 10.64 -2.75
N SER A 547 14.04 11.70 -3.37
CA SER A 547 13.92 13.05 -2.86
C SER A 547 12.51 13.55 -3.19
N GLU A 548 11.57 13.18 -2.34
CA GLU A 548 10.83 14.20 -1.59
C GLU A 548 10.80 15.60 -2.27
N GLY A 549 9.65 15.97 -2.87
CA GLY A 549 9.43 17.23 -3.59
C GLY A 549 9.72 17.20 -5.10
N ASN A 550 9.11 18.11 -5.86
CA ASN A 550 9.76 18.66 -7.05
C ASN A 550 10.99 19.43 -6.53
N LEU A 551 12.12 18.73 -6.30
CA LEU A 551 13.33 19.36 -5.78
C LEU A 551 13.61 20.65 -6.55
N ALA A 552 13.73 21.76 -5.85
CA ALA A 552 14.17 22.99 -6.48
C ALA A 552 15.53 22.73 -7.14
N GLU A 553 15.76 23.27 -8.34
CA GLU A 553 17.00 23.05 -9.11
C GLU A 553 18.28 23.24 -8.28
N ALA A 554 18.24 24.16 -7.30
CA ALA A 554 19.31 24.42 -6.36
C ALA A 554 19.64 23.25 -5.41
N GLU A 555 18.64 22.46 -5.01
CA GLU A 555 18.81 21.32 -4.10
C GLU A 555 19.35 20.09 -4.83
N MET A 556 18.86 19.81 -6.05
CA MET A 556 19.48 18.81 -6.92
C MET A 556 20.95 19.16 -7.17
N ARG A 557 21.24 20.43 -7.47
CA ARG A 557 22.63 20.90 -7.64
C ARG A 557 23.48 20.69 -6.39
N ARG A 558 22.93 20.93 -5.20
CA ARG A 558 23.63 20.68 -3.92
C ARG A 558 23.84 19.18 -3.66
N GLY A 559 22.85 18.33 -3.96
CA GLY A 559 22.96 16.87 -3.84
C GLY A 559 24.10 16.32 -4.71
N ILE A 560 24.23 16.82 -5.93
CA ILE A 560 25.34 16.48 -6.84
C ILE A 560 26.66 17.04 -6.30
N GLN A 561 26.67 18.27 -5.78
CA GLN A 561 27.85 18.89 -5.19
C GLN A 561 28.40 18.11 -3.99
N ASP A 562 27.53 17.60 -3.12
CA ASP A 562 27.93 16.85 -1.93
C ASP A 562 28.25 15.37 -2.24
N SER A 563 27.89 14.92 -3.45
CA SER A 563 28.17 13.57 -3.92
C SER A 563 29.62 13.41 -4.38
N LYS A 564 30.17 12.22 -4.12
CA LYS A 564 31.53 11.84 -4.52
C LYS A 564 31.67 11.64 -6.03
N CYS A 565 30.64 11.07 -6.66
CA CYS A 565 30.54 10.85 -8.09
C CYS A 565 29.07 10.94 -8.52
N TYR A 566 28.83 11.18 -9.79
CA TYR A 566 27.49 11.15 -10.40
C TYR A 566 27.34 9.85 -11.21
N LEU A 567 26.32 9.04 -10.91
CA LEU A 567 26.06 7.80 -11.64
C LEU A 567 24.90 8.03 -12.61
N LEU A 568 25.18 7.95 -13.90
CA LEU A 568 24.19 8.13 -14.96
C LEU A 568 23.78 6.77 -15.53
N PHE A 569 22.49 6.44 -15.43
CA PHE A 569 21.91 5.25 -16.03
C PHE A 569 21.35 5.54 -17.42
N LEU A 570 21.96 4.96 -18.45
CA LEU A 570 21.58 5.13 -19.85
C LEU A 570 20.43 4.19 -20.21
N SER A 571 19.26 4.79 -20.40
CA SER A 571 18.07 4.18 -21.00
C SER A 571 17.68 4.92 -22.28
N LYS A 572 16.86 4.30 -23.12
CA LYS A 572 16.46 4.81 -24.45
C LYS A 572 16.00 6.27 -24.44
N THR A 573 15.31 6.69 -23.37
CA THR A 573 14.71 8.02 -23.23
C THR A 573 15.38 8.85 -22.13
N VAL A 574 16.55 8.44 -21.60
CA VAL A 574 17.21 9.10 -20.46
C VAL A 574 17.39 10.60 -20.67
N PHE A 575 17.79 11.01 -21.88
CA PHE A 575 18.01 12.41 -22.21
C PHE A 575 16.75 13.13 -22.66
N GLU A 576 15.57 12.54 -22.67
CA GLU A 576 14.32 13.30 -22.87
C GLU A 576 13.95 14.07 -21.59
N SER A 577 14.44 13.62 -20.43
CA SER A 577 14.22 14.27 -19.14
C SER A 577 15.03 15.56 -19.00
N ALA A 578 14.33 16.68 -18.78
CA ALA A 578 14.94 17.97 -18.49
C ALA A 578 15.74 17.95 -17.17
N ALA A 579 15.27 17.18 -16.17
CA ALA A 579 15.97 17.01 -14.90
C ALA A 579 17.32 16.32 -15.10
N VAL A 580 17.34 15.17 -15.80
CA VAL A 580 18.59 14.43 -16.06
C VAL A 580 19.59 15.26 -16.85
N ARG A 581 19.13 16.05 -17.83
CA ARG A 581 20.02 16.98 -18.57
C ARG A 581 20.63 18.04 -17.64
N MET A 582 19.85 18.60 -16.73
CA MET A 582 20.31 19.60 -15.77
C MET A 582 21.31 18.99 -14.78
N GLU A 583 21.01 17.81 -14.24
CA GLU A 583 21.91 17.10 -13.32
C GLU A 583 23.24 16.76 -13.97
N LEU A 584 23.20 16.19 -15.18
CA LEU A 584 24.40 15.88 -15.94
C LEU A 584 25.23 17.14 -16.24
N SER A 585 24.56 18.24 -16.62
CA SER A 585 25.22 19.52 -16.85
C SER A 585 25.90 20.03 -15.58
N THR A 586 25.22 19.92 -14.44
CA THR A 586 25.76 20.30 -13.12
C THR A 586 26.97 19.45 -12.73
N ALA A 587 26.89 18.13 -12.92
CA ALA A 587 27.99 17.22 -12.63
C ALA A 587 29.23 17.56 -13.49
N LEU A 588 29.02 17.88 -14.78
CA LEU A 588 30.08 18.31 -15.68
C LEU A 588 30.68 19.67 -15.28
N GLU A 589 29.85 20.65 -14.94
CA GLU A 589 30.28 21.98 -14.46
C GLU A 589 31.11 21.90 -13.17
N MET A 590 30.75 20.97 -12.29
CA MET A 590 31.43 20.74 -11.01
C MET A 590 32.61 19.75 -11.11
N GLU A 591 32.98 19.33 -12.33
CA GLU A 591 34.03 18.34 -12.59
C GLU A 591 33.87 17.05 -11.78
N LYS A 592 32.62 16.63 -11.51
CA LYS A 592 32.33 15.41 -10.78
C LYS A 592 32.70 14.19 -11.62
N PRO A 593 33.33 13.15 -11.05
CA PRO A 593 33.48 11.87 -11.74
C PRO A 593 32.11 11.32 -12.15
N ILE A 594 31.92 11.09 -13.44
CA ILE A 594 30.68 10.51 -13.99
C ILE A 594 30.91 9.02 -14.25
N LEU A 595 30.07 8.18 -13.66
CA LEU A 595 30.04 6.75 -13.92
C LEU A 595 28.85 6.43 -14.83
N LEU A 596 29.11 5.77 -15.95
CA LEU A 596 28.07 5.37 -16.88
C LEU A 596 27.68 3.92 -16.65
N VAL A 597 26.37 3.68 -16.52
CA VAL A 597 25.78 2.34 -16.53
C VAL A 597 24.72 2.32 -17.62
N HIS A 598 24.62 1.28 -18.43
CA HIS A 598 23.61 1.20 -19.49
C HIS A 598 22.70 0.00 -19.35
N GLU A 599 21.46 0.16 -19.82
CA GLU A 599 20.55 -0.95 -20.04
C GLU A 599 21.18 -1.91 -21.07
N SER A 600 21.52 -3.11 -20.62
CA SER A 600 22.15 -4.15 -21.43
C SER A 600 21.17 -5.24 -21.87
N ASP A 601 19.93 -5.20 -21.37
CA ASP A 601 18.90 -6.16 -21.68
C ASP A 601 18.09 -5.74 -22.92
N THR A 602 18.39 -6.33 -24.08
CA THR A 602 17.76 -6.02 -25.37
C THR A 602 16.23 -6.13 -25.37
N GLY A 603 15.66 -6.91 -24.45
CA GLY A 603 14.21 -7.09 -24.30
C GLY A 603 13.50 -6.03 -23.45
N ARG A 604 14.22 -5.08 -22.84
CA ARG A 604 13.62 -4.03 -22.00
C ARG A 604 13.19 -2.82 -22.86
N PRO A 605 12.05 -2.17 -22.57
CA PRO A 605 11.64 -0.93 -23.25
C PRO A 605 12.68 0.20 -23.16
N GLY A 606 13.45 0.23 -22.08
CA GLY A 606 14.54 1.18 -21.85
C GLY A 606 15.84 0.86 -22.59
N PHE A 607 15.93 -0.23 -23.36
CA PHE A 607 17.13 -0.56 -24.11
C PHE A 607 17.26 0.27 -25.39
N ALA A 608 18.48 0.71 -25.68
CA ALA A 608 18.87 1.22 -26.99
C ALA A 608 20.32 0.82 -27.34
N ASN A 609 20.64 0.86 -28.62
CA ASN A 609 22.03 0.70 -29.07
C ASN A 609 22.86 1.89 -28.60
N PHE A 610 24.16 1.68 -28.38
CA PHE A 610 25.03 2.72 -27.81
C PHE A 610 25.11 3.98 -28.69
N ALA A 611 25.00 3.83 -30.02
CA ALA A 611 24.88 4.96 -30.94
C ALA A 611 23.69 5.87 -30.60
N THR A 612 22.56 5.30 -30.20
CA THR A 612 21.37 6.06 -29.79
C THR A 612 21.63 6.90 -28.53
N TYR A 613 22.40 6.40 -27.56
CA TYR A 613 22.77 7.19 -26.38
C TYR A 613 23.68 8.36 -26.75
N ILE A 614 24.62 8.15 -27.68
CA ILE A 614 25.52 9.21 -28.16
C ILE A 614 24.73 10.27 -28.94
N ASP A 615 23.86 9.84 -29.85
CA ASP A 615 23.08 10.73 -30.71
C ASP A 615 22.05 11.57 -29.93
N SER A 616 21.54 11.02 -28.82
CA SER A 616 20.58 11.70 -27.94
C SER A 616 21.22 12.51 -26.81
N ALA A 617 22.54 12.41 -26.65
CA ALA A 617 23.26 13.13 -25.61
C ALA A 617 23.20 14.65 -25.81
N PRO A 618 23.08 15.44 -24.73
CA PRO A 618 23.13 16.89 -24.86
C PRO A 618 24.53 17.35 -25.32
N PRO A 619 24.65 18.48 -26.05
CA PRO A 619 25.91 18.89 -26.67
C PRO A 619 27.10 19.03 -25.70
N ASN A 620 26.83 19.43 -24.46
CA ASN A 620 27.84 19.56 -23.41
C ASN A 620 28.35 18.20 -22.87
N ALA A 621 27.65 17.11 -23.16
CA ALA A 621 28.03 15.75 -22.78
C ALA A 621 28.47 14.88 -23.98
N ALA A 622 28.61 15.45 -25.18
CA ALA A 622 28.98 14.69 -26.40
C ALA A 622 30.31 13.93 -26.24
N ASP A 623 31.28 14.55 -25.55
CA ASP A 623 32.59 13.96 -25.28
C ASP A 623 32.58 12.90 -24.16
N LEU A 624 31.50 12.80 -23.38
CA LEU A 624 31.44 11.92 -22.21
C LEU A 624 31.68 10.46 -22.59
N PHE A 625 31.07 10.03 -23.70
CA PHE A 625 31.11 8.66 -24.20
C PHE A 625 32.46 8.25 -24.80
N SER A 626 33.34 9.22 -25.11
CA SER A 626 34.71 8.93 -25.54
C SER A 626 35.70 8.86 -24.36
N LYS A 627 35.32 9.41 -23.20
CA LYS A 627 36.17 9.54 -22.00
C LYS A 627 35.84 8.52 -20.92
N VAL A 628 34.59 8.04 -20.86
CA VAL A 628 34.10 7.16 -19.80
C VAL A 628 33.56 5.85 -20.38
N GLU A 629 34.10 4.73 -19.91
CA GLU A 629 33.56 3.41 -20.24
C GLU A 629 32.25 3.17 -19.48
N SER A 630 31.21 2.75 -20.21
CA SER A 630 29.92 2.39 -19.62
C SER A 630 29.84 0.92 -19.22
N MET A 631 29.33 0.65 -18.02
CA MET A 631 29.12 -0.69 -17.50
C MET A 631 27.75 -1.25 -17.92
N PRO A 632 27.67 -2.51 -18.41
CA PRO A 632 26.40 -3.14 -18.74
C PRO A 632 25.66 -3.54 -17.46
N PHE A 633 24.47 -2.99 -17.24
CA PHE A 633 23.69 -3.27 -16.03
C PHE A 633 23.28 -4.75 -15.93
N GLN A 634 23.55 -5.39 -14.79
CA GLN A 634 23.29 -6.81 -14.58
C GLN A 634 22.16 -7.05 -13.57
N ARG A 635 20.99 -7.46 -14.06
CA ARG A 635 19.87 -7.93 -13.21
C ARG A 635 19.97 -9.41 -12.83
N ARG A 636 20.69 -10.20 -13.63
CA ARG A 636 20.81 -11.64 -13.41
C ARG A 636 21.67 -11.90 -12.18
N LEU A 637 21.15 -12.63 -11.19
CA LEU A 637 21.80 -12.85 -9.89
C LEU A 637 23.27 -13.29 -10.00
N TYR A 638 23.59 -14.17 -10.95
CA TYR A 638 24.94 -14.69 -11.16
C TYR A 638 25.91 -13.70 -11.82
N LEU A 639 25.42 -12.64 -12.48
CA LEU A 639 26.22 -11.54 -13.06
C LEU A 639 26.20 -10.29 -12.18
N ALA A 640 25.13 -10.12 -11.39
CA ALA A 640 24.92 -8.97 -10.53
C ALA A 640 26.04 -8.82 -9.48
N LYS A 641 26.54 -9.92 -8.92
CA LYS A 641 27.61 -9.86 -7.91
C LYS A 641 28.86 -9.14 -8.44
N GLY A 642 29.40 -9.59 -9.58
CA GLY A 642 30.59 -8.99 -10.18
C GLY A 642 30.35 -7.56 -10.66
N PHE A 643 29.17 -7.29 -11.23
CA PHE A 643 28.76 -5.92 -11.60
C PHE A 643 28.79 -4.96 -10.41
N TYR A 644 28.17 -5.32 -9.28
CA TYR A 644 28.12 -4.44 -8.11
C TYR A 644 29.47 -4.35 -7.38
N GLU A 645 30.30 -5.38 -7.42
CA GLU A 645 31.68 -5.33 -6.88
C GLU A 645 32.54 -4.33 -7.67
N GLU A 646 32.52 -4.42 -9.00
CA GLU A 646 33.22 -3.48 -9.88
C GLU A 646 32.66 -2.06 -9.76
N LEU A 647 31.33 -1.89 -9.70
CA LEU A 647 30.70 -0.58 -9.57
C LEU A 647 31.08 0.07 -8.23
N THR A 648 31.07 -0.71 -7.15
CA THR A 648 31.50 -0.23 -5.81
C THR A 648 32.97 0.17 -5.85
N ALA A 649 33.83 -0.64 -6.47
CA ALA A 649 35.24 -0.31 -6.63
C ALA A 649 35.41 1.01 -7.41
N ARG A 650 34.72 1.21 -8.54
CA ARG A 650 34.78 2.47 -9.30
C ARG A 650 34.32 3.68 -8.47
N ILE A 651 33.26 3.54 -7.66
CA ILE A 651 32.79 4.59 -6.74
C ILE A 651 33.83 4.89 -5.66
N GLU A 652 34.47 3.86 -5.09
CA GLU A 652 35.52 4.02 -4.08
C GLU A 652 36.77 4.72 -4.64
N HIS A 653 37.12 4.46 -5.90
CA HIS A 653 38.25 5.09 -6.60
C HIS A 653 37.89 6.44 -7.26
N SER A 654 36.62 6.83 -7.28
CA SER A 654 36.17 8.11 -7.85
C SER A 654 36.41 9.26 -6.87
N GLY A 655 37.59 9.85 -6.84
CA GLY A 655 37.89 10.99 -5.98
C GLY A 655 39.38 11.23 -5.82
#